data_AF-A0A3P9IIC4-F1
#
_entry.id   AF-A0A3P9IIC4-F1
#
_cell.length_a   1.000
_cell.length_b   1.000
_cell.length_c   1.000
_cell.angle_alpha   90.00
_cell.angle_beta   90.00
_cell.angle_gamma   90.00
#
_symmetry.space_group_name_H-M   'P 1'
#
loop_
_entity.id
_entity.type
_entity.pdbx_description
1 polymer ?
#
loop_
_entity_poly.entity_id
_entity_poly.type
_entity_poly.pdbx_seq_one_letter_code
_entity_poly.pdbx_strand_id
1 'polypeptide(L)'
;MAALVWVQRTASLRNPGSLLHSRSPALRHRCRFHVGRKSCSSELLHRSVVPSMHYQKSLPRLPIPKLEDSISRYLAAQMPLLDDDQFRTTEKVAQDFLKGEGRQLHEELVLMDKNNKHTSYISAPWFDMYLSARDSLVLNFNPFMSFNPDPKQEYNNPLVRSTNMVCSAVRFMKTLRAGLLEPEVFHLNPAKSDTATFKNFIRWVPSSLSWYGAYMVNAYPLDMSQYFRLFNSTRIPKQGRDELFTDEKGRHLLVLRKGNMYVFDVVDGDGNMVKPVEVQAHLKYIMSDPTPEAEFPLGVLTSENRDVWAGLREKLIAAGNAEDLRTVDSALFCLCLDDETMKDHIHISHNMLHGDGCNRWYDKSFSIIMTKDGQAAINFEHAWGDGVAVLRFQNEVFKDTTERPLVHPGSTPAADSASAVRQLDFKLTSELKNGIKKAKQNFDSAVSKLTIDAMEFKKGGKEQLKKNKLSPDAVAQLAFQMGFLRQYGQTVATYESCSTAAFKHGRTETIRPATVHTKRCSQAFVHQPGAHSVEQLRSMLHECSKYHGQLTKEAAMGQGFDRHLFALRYLATSQGRPLHTLYTDPAYAAINHNILSTSTLTSPAVSLGGFAPVVPDGFGVGYGVHDDWIGCNVSSYPARNVHEFLQCVHKSLEDIFSVLEGKPLS
;
A
#
# COMPACT_ATOMS: atom_id res chain seq x y z
N MET A 1 37.36 25.62 41.50
CA MET A 1 37.92 26.96 41.83
C MET A 1 37.02 27.99 41.14
N ALA A 2 35.93 28.42 41.76
CA ALA A 2 35.85 29.52 42.73
C ALA A 2 36.15 30.89 42.09
N ALA A 3 35.11 31.71 41.89
CA ALA A 3 35.05 33.09 42.38
C ALA A 3 33.74 33.77 41.95
N LEU A 4 32.91 34.09 42.95
CA LEU A 4 31.84 35.08 42.91
C LEU A 4 32.43 36.50 42.84
N VAL A 5 31.69 37.45 42.28
CA VAL A 5 31.62 38.82 42.84
C VAL A 5 30.16 39.31 42.80
N TRP A 6 29.65 39.60 43.99
CA TRP A 6 28.43 40.35 44.27
C TRP A 6 28.80 41.80 44.59
N VAL A 7 27.96 42.78 44.24
CA VAL A 7 27.91 44.09 44.89
C VAL A 7 26.46 44.44 45.20
N GLN A 8 26.13 44.50 46.49
CA GLN A 8 24.92 45.12 47.04
C GLN A 8 25.12 46.63 47.15
N ARG A 9 24.05 47.40 46.92
CA ARG A 9 23.77 48.59 47.73
C ARG A 9 22.29 48.63 48.11
N THR A 10 22.08 48.91 49.38
CA THR A 10 20.85 48.92 50.16
C THR A 10 20.28 50.33 50.31
N ALA A 11 19.09 50.37 50.93
CA ALA A 11 18.34 51.49 51.51
C ALA A 11 17.34 52.19 50.57
N SER A 12 16.13 52.59 50.98
CA SER A 12 15.22 52.25 52.09
C SER A 12 14.06 53.26 52.02
N LEU A 13 12.81 52.77 51.98
CA LEU A 13 11.58 53.33 52.56
C LEU A 13 11.17 54.79 52.24
N ARG A 14 10.00 54.95 51.60
CA ARG A 14 8.78 55.52 52.22
C ARG A 14 7.58 55.46 51.26
N ASN A 15 6.50 54.83 51.72
CA ASN A 15 5.12 55.01 51.27
C ASN A 15 4.52 56.18 52.08
N PRO A 16 3.53 56.96 51.58
CA PRO A 16 2.16 56.45 51.46
C PRO A 16 1.31 57.06 50.31
N GLY A 17 0.12 56.50 50.09
CA GLY A 17 -1.03 57.27 49.60
C GLY A 17 -1.62 56.83 48.27
N SER A 18 -2.76 56.16 48.38
CA SER A 18 -3.71 55.72 47.35
C SER A 18 -4.04 56.73 46.23
N LEU A 19 -4.26 56.22 45.01
CA LEU A 19 -5.59 56.19 44.37
C LEU A 19 -5.58 55.31 43.10
N LEU A 20 -6.73 54.69 42.88
CA LEU A 20 -7.00 53.57 41.98
C LEU A 20 -6.90 53.90 40.49
N HIS A 21 -6.28 53.02 39.69
CA HIS A 21 -6.81 52.60 38.39
C HIS A 21 -6.31 51.21 38.01
N SER A 22 -7.26 50.30 37.79
CA SER A 22 -7.07 48.87 37.53
C SER A 22 -6.74 48.60 36.06
N ARG A 23 -5.64 47.88 35.83
CA ARG A 23 -5.40 47.08 34.63
C ARG A 23 -4.84 45.73 35.06
N SER A 24 -5.66 44.69 34.95
CA SER A 24 -5.32 43.30 35.29
C SER A 24 -4.41 42.68 34.21
N PRO A 25 -3.29 42.03 34.56
CA PRO A 25 -2.61 41.10 33.67
C PRO A 25 -3.09 39.66 33.93
N ALA A 26 -3.43 38.97 32.84
CA ALA A 26 -3.92 37.61 32.82
C ALA A 26 -2.90 36.61 33.41
N LEU A 27 -3.30 35.93 34.49
CA LEU A 27 -2.63 34.76 35.04
C LEU A 27 -2.74 33.58 34.08
N ARG A 28 -1.59 33.13 33.56
CA ARG A 28 -1.46 31.81 32.91
C ARG A 28 -1.60 30.71 33.97
N HIS A 29 -2.80 30.15 34.11
CA HIS A 29 -2.98 28.89 34.82
C HIS A 29 -2.33 27.75 34.02
N ARG A 30 -1.23 27.19 34.54
CA ARG A 30 -0.77 25.85 34.16
C ARG A 30 -1.74 24.83 34.73
N CYS A 31 -2.67 24.34 33.93
CA CYS A 31 -3.39 23.09 34.23
C CYS A 31 -2.39 21.92 34.17
N ARG A 32 -1.99 21.42 35.34
CA ARG A 32 -1.41 20.07 35.47
C ARG A 32 -2.55 19.08 35.36
N PHE A 33 -2.72 18.46 34.21
CA PHE A 33 -3.57 17.28 34.09
C PHE A 33 -2.92 16.11 34.84
N HIS A 34 -3.46 15.78 36.02
CA HIS A 34 -3.27 14.47 36.63
C HIS A 34 -4.23 13.49 35.93
N VAL A 35 -3.81 12.94 34.79
CA VAL A 35 -4.51 11.82 34.16
C VAL A 35 -4.23 10.58 35.01
N GLY A 36 -5.28 9.99 35.56
CA GLY A 36 -5.20 8.70 36.24
C GLY A 36 -4.55 7.65 35.32
N ARG A 37 -3.41 7.11 35.76
CA ARG A 37 -2.53 6.23 34.97
C ARG A 37 -3.16 4.89 34.54
N LYS A 38 -4.41 4.60 34.95
CA LYS A 38 -5.05 3.28 34.81
C LYS A 38 -6.15 3.17 33.73
N SER A 39 -6.78 4.23 33.24
CA SER A 39 -7.85 4.10 32.21
C SER A 39 -7.36 4.25 30.76
N CYS A 40 -6.27 4.99 30.52
CA CYS A 40 -5.78 5.30 29.17
C CYS A 40 -5.03 4.12 28.48
N SER A 41 -4.74 3.02 29.18
CA SER A 41 -3.97 1.90 28.58
C SER A 41 -4.81 0.92 27.76
N SER A 42 -6.14 0.88 27.91
CA SER A 42 -7.01 -0.09 27.21
C SER A 42 -7.40 0.32 25.79
N GLU A 43 -7.04 1.53 25.34
CA GLU A 43 -7.44 2.07 24.02
C GLU A 43 -6.28 2.20 23.02
N LEU A 44 -5.10 1.71 23.40
CA LEU A 44 -3.91 1.74 22.56
C LEU A 44 -3.47 0.30 22.28
N LEU A 45 -2.96 0.04 21.08
CA LEU A 45 -2.34 -1.24 20.74
C LEU A 45 -1.13 -1.50 21.64
N HIS A 46 -0.24 -0.52 21.70
CA HIS A 46 0.98 -0.56 22.50
C HIS A 46 1.45 0.87 22.77
N ARG A 47 2.54 0.98 23.52
CA ARG A 47 3.12 2.26 23.95
C ARG A 47 4.62 2.27 23.67
N SER A 48 4.99 2.69 22.47
CA SER A 48 6.40 2.88 22.12
C SER A 48 7.05 3.90 23.06
N VAL A 49 8.27 3.60 23.51
CA VAL A 49 9.12 4.57 24.23
C VAL A 49 9.83 5.53 23.27
N VAL A 50 9.89 5.18 21.98
CA VAL A 50 10.42 6.01 20.89
C VAL A 50 9.24 6.64 20.15
N PRO A 51 9.13 7.97 20.04
CA PRO A 51 8.02 8.61 19.33
C PRO A 51 7.89 8.09 17.89
N SER A 52 6.67 7.84 17.39
CA SER A 52 6.46 7.25 16.05
C SER A 52 7.23 7.98 14.95
N MET A 53 7.23 9.32 14.99
CA MET A 53 7.87 10.17 14.00
C MET A 53 9.33 10.54 14.33
N HIS A 54 9.97 9.83 15.27
CA HIS A 54 11.27 10.19 15.82
C HIS A 54 12.37 10.33 14.75
N TYR A 55 12.39 9.43 13.77
CA TYR A 55 13.41 9.40 12.71
C TYR A 55 13.13 10.33 11.52
N GLN A 56 11.91 10.85 11.39
CA GLN A 56 11.42 11.49 10.14
C GLN A 56 12.19 12.77 9.75
N LYS A 57 12.87 13.43 10.70
CA LYS A 57 13.69 14.63 10.46
C LYS A 57 15.11 14.32 9.98
N SER A 58 15.59 13.10 10.19
CA SER A 58 16.96 12.67 9.85
C SER A 58 17.02 11.58 8.79
N LEU A 59 15.89 11.21 8.19
CA LEU A 59 15.88 10.30 7.04
C LEU A 59 16.78 10.84 5.92
N PRO A 60 17.57 9.98 5.27
CA PRO A 60 18.41 10.37 4.14
C PRO A 60 17.53 10.80 2.97
N ARG A 61 18.03 11.74 2.17
CA ARG A 61 17.34 12.14 0.92
C ARG A 61 17.43 11.02 -0.10
N LEU A 62 16.34 10.80 -0.84
CA LEU A 62 16.34 9.83 -1.94
C LEU A 62 17.36 10.29 -3.00
N PRO A 63 18.36 9.47 -3.35
CA PRO A 63 19.34 9.86 -4.35
C PRO A 63 18.70 9.90 -5.75
N ILE A 64 19.21 10.80 -6.58
CA ILE A 64 19.00 10.74 -8.03
C ILE A 64 20.19 9.94 -8.60
N PRO A 65 19.97 8.84 -9.36
CA PRO A 65 21.04 8.12 -10.01
C PRO A 65 21.82 9.02 -10.99
N LYS A 66 23.07 8.67 -11.27
CA LYS A 66 23.77 9.28 -12.41
C LYS A 66 23.03 8.94 -13.71
N LEU A 67 22.98 9.87 -14.65
CA LEU A 67 22.28 9.65 -15.91
C LEU A 67 22.91 8.50 -16.70
N GLU A 68 24.24 8.39 -16.69
CA GLU A 68 24.98 7.29 -17.33
C GLU A 68 24.55 5.92 -16.78
N ASP A 69 24.42 5.82 -15.45
CA ASP A 69 24.02 4.57 -14.80
C ASP A 69 22.58 4.21 -15.13
N SER A 70 21.67 5.19 -15.17
CA SER A 70 20.28 4.96 -15.57
C SER A 70 20.15 4.51 -17.02
N ILE A 71 20.92 5.11 -17.94
CA ILE A 71 20.90 4.71 -19.35
C ILE A 71 21.50 3.32 -19.54
N SER A 72 22.61 3.01 -18.83
CA SER A 72 23.21 1.67 -18.83
C SER A 72 22.23 0.60 -18.32
N ARG A 73 21.56 0.86 -17.19
CA ARG A 73 20.56 -0.05 -16.60
C ARG A 73 19.30 -0.20 -17.47
N TYR A 74 18.85 0.89 -18.11
CA TYR A 74 17.75 0.86 -19.08
C TYR A 74 18.09 -0.06 -20.25
N LEU A 75 19.27 0.10 -20.87
CA LEU A 75 19.70 -0.76 -21.98
C LEU A 75 19.87 -2.22 -21.53
N ALA A 76 20.44 -2.47 -20.35
CA ALA A 76 20.55 -3.83 -19.80
C ALA A 76 19.17 -4.51 -19.63
N ALA A 77 18.14 -3.75 -19.25
CA ALA A 77 16.77 -4.24 -19.13
C ALA A 77 16.06 -4.41 -20.49
N GLN A 78 16.50 -3.69 -21.54
CA GLN A 78 16.00 -3.85 -22.91
C GLN A 78 16.59 -5.06 -23.64
N MET A 79 17.84 -5.41 -23.37
CA MET A 79 18.54 -6.55 -24.01
C MET A 79 17.75 -7.87 -24.08
N PRO A 80 17.03 -8.32 -23.03
CA PRO A 80 16.24 -9.55 -23.14
C PRO A 80 14.93 -9.37 -23.93
N LEU A 81 14.46 -8.15 -24.17
CA LEU A 81 13.15 -7.83 -24.75
C LEU A 81 13.21 -7.55 -26.25
N LEU A 82 14.33 -7.03 -26.74
CA LEU A 82 14.50 -6.57 -28.11
C LEU A 82 15.31 -7.56 -28.96
N ASP A 83 15.10 -7.52 -30.27
CA ASP A 83 16.06 -8.08 -31.22
C ASP A 83 17.28 -7.15 -31.42
N ASP A 84 18.29 -7.61 -32.15
CA ASP A 84 19.55 -6.88 -32.34
C ASP A 84 19.36 -5.53 -33.07
N ASP A 85 18.43 -5.43 -34.02
CA ASP A 85 18.18 -4.20 -34.80
C ASP A 85 17.44 -3.16 -33.96
N GLN A 86 16.41 -3.60 -33.24
CA GLN A 86 15.68 -2.79 -32.27
C GLN A 86 16.59 -2.30 -31.15
N PHE A 87 17.46 -3.17 -30.62
CA PHE A 87 18.41 -2.82 -29.58
C PHE A 87 19.42 -1.78 -30.06
N ARG A 88 20.03 -1.96 -31.24
CA ARG A 88 20.95 -0.97 -31.84
C ARG A 88 20.29 0.40 -32.02
N THR A 89 19.02 0.41 -32.45
CA THR A 89 18.25 1.64 -32.59
C THR A 89 18.02 2.33 -31.24
N THR A 90 17.57 1.57 -30.25
CA THR A 90 17.32 2.04 -28.89
C THR A 90 18.61 2.55 -28.23
N GLU A 91 19.72 1.84 -28.42
CA GLU A 91 21.04 2.23 -27.91
C GLU A 91 21.47 3.57 -28.49
N LYS A 92 21.35 3.76 -29.80
CA LYS A 92 21.66 5.05 -30.44
C LYS A 92 20.82 6.18 -29.85
N VAL A 93 19.51 5.98 -29.73
CA VAL A 93 18.58 6.98 -29.17
C VAL A 93 18.91 7.29 -27.71
N ALA A 94 19.24 6.28 -26.91
CA ALA A 94 19.61 6.44 -25.50
C ALA A 94 20.96 7.16 -25.33
N GLN A 95 21.93 6.89 -26.20
CA GLN A 95 23.21 7.59 -26.24
C GLN A 95 23.06 9.05 -26.68
N ASP A 96 22.18 9.32 -27.65
CA ASP A 96 21.85 10.68 -28.06
C ASP A 96 21.17 11.46 -26.92
N PHE A 97 20.24 10.82 -26.19
CA PHE A 97 19.63 11.42 -24.99
C PHE A 97 20.67 11.73 -23.90
N LEU A 98 21.57 10.77 -23.61
CA LEU A 98 22.62 10.91 -22.62
C LEU A 98 23.55 12.09 -22.92
N LYS A 99 23.90 12.30 -24.19
CA LYS A 99 24.80 13.37 -24.64
C LYS A 99 24.10 14.70 -24.90
N GLY A 100 22.78 14.69 -25.07
CA GLY A 100 21.95 15.83 -25.43
C GLY A 100 20.98 16.25 -24.33
N GLU A 101 19.68 16.23 -24.67
CA GLU A 101 18.60 16.77 -23.82
C GLU A 101 18.53 16.13 -22.44
N GLY A 102 18.81 14.84 -22.33
CA GLY A 102 18.76 14.12 -21.06
C GLY A 102 19.72 14.69 -20.02
N ARG A 103 20.90 15.16 -20.44
CA ARG A 103 21.85 15.81 -19.54
C ARG A 103 21.31 17.13 -18.99
N GLN A 104 20.68 17.93 -19.84
CA GLN A 104 20.08 19.21 -19.44
C GLN A 104 18.93 18.98 -18.44
N LEU A 105 18.02 18.06 -18.77
CA LEU A 105 16.92 17.68 -17.88
C LEU A 105 17.43 17.12 -16.54
N HIS A 106 18.51 16.33 -16.56
CA HIS A 106 19.12 15.78 -15.35
C HIS A 106 19.74 16.87 -14.46
N GLU A 107 20.49 17.81 -15.05
CA GLU A 107 21.06 18.95 -14.32
C GLU A 107 19.97 19.81 -13.67
N GLU A 108 18.86 20.05 -14.40
CA GLU A 108 17.67 20.73 -13.88
C GLU A 108 16.99 19.94 -12.75
N LEU A 109 16.77 18.64 -12.91
CA LEU A 109 16.17 17.78 -11.88
C LEU A 109 17.02 17.78 -10.60
N VAL A 110 18.34 17.69 -10.72
CA VAL A 110 19.28 17.76 -9.59
C VAL A 110 19.23 19.14 -8.92
N LEU A 111 19.11 20.23 -9.68
CA LEU A 111 18.95 21.56 -9.13
C LEU A 111 17.61 21.70 -8.38
N MET A 112 16.52 21.20 -8.96
CA MET A 112 15.21 21.17 -8.32
C MET A 112 15.23 20.37 -7.01
N ASP A 113 15.86 19.19 -7.00
CA ASP A 113 16.02 18.38 -5.80
C ASP A 113 16.86 19.10 -4.72
N LYS A 114 17.95 19.76 -5.11
CA LYS A 114 18.77 20.60 -4.20
C LYS A 114 17.97 21.76 -3.59
N ASN A 115 17.00 22.30 -4.32
CA ASN A 115 16.11 23.37 -3.83
C ASN A 115 14.95 22.83 -2.99
N ASN A 116 14.63 21.54 -3.08
CA ASN A 116 13.49 20.90 -2.41
C ASN A 116 13.92 19.76 -1.44
N LYS A 117 14.97 20.00 -0.65
CA LYS A 117 15.60 18.98 0.23
C LYS A 117 14.68 18.34 1.29
N HIS A 118 13.51 18.92 1.52
CA HIS A 118 12.53 18.43 2.50
C HIS A 118 11.66 17.29 1.95
N THR A 119 11.74 16.99 0.65
CA THR A 119 11.05 15.90 -0.04
C THR A 119 12.00 15.14 -0.97
N SER A 120 11.45 14.30 -1.84
CA SER A 120 12.17 13.54 -2.86
C SER A 120 11.75 14.03 -4.24
N TYR A 121 12.63 13.87 -5.22
CA TYR A 121 12.35 14.27 -6.61
C TYR A 121 11.14 13.55 -7.23
N ILE A 122 10.76 12.38 -6.69
CA ILE A 122 9.75 11.50 -7.28
C ILE A 122 8.38 11.58 -6.63
N SER A 123 8.26 12.01 -5.37
CA SER A 123 7.01 11.90 -4.61
C SER A 123 5.85 12.66 -5.27
N ALA A 124 6.04 13.94 -5.60
CA ALA A 124 4.99 14.75 -6.23
C ALA A 124 4.65 14.28 -7.65
N PRO A 125 5.62 14.03 -8.57
CA PRO A 125 5.33 13.46 -9.88
C PRO A 125 4.57 12.12 -9.82
N TRP A 126 4.91 11.26 -8.85
CA TRP A 126 4.25 9.96 -8.70
C TRP A 126 2.80 10.10 -8.18
N PHE A 127 2.55 11.01 -7.24
CA PHE A 127 1.17 11.37 -6.86
C PHE A 127 0.39 11.93 -8.05
N ASP A 128 1.00 12.82 -8.83
CA ASP A 128 0.33 13.47 -9.95
C ASP A 128 -0.08 12.46 -11.02
N MET A 129 0.74 11.45 -11.31
CA MET A 129 0.41 10.36 -12.23
C MET A 129 -0.89 9.65 -11.83
N TYR A 130 -1.00 9.19 -10.58
CA TYR A 130 -2.20 8.46 -10.13
C TYR A 130 -3.42 9.37 -9.97
N LEU A 131 -3.23 10.59 -9.47
CA LEU A 131 -4.32 11.54 -9.26
C LEU A 131 -4.85 12.10 -10.58
N SER A 132 -4.02 12.19 -11.62
CA SER A 132 -4.43 12.64 -12.96
C SER A 132 -4.90 11.50 -13.86
N ALA A 133 -4.63 10.23 -13.52
CA ALA A 133 -5.23 9.09 -14.22
C ALA A 133 -6.77 9.16 -14.16
N ARG A 134 -7.42 8.92 -15.30
CA ARG A 134 -8.87 9.06 -15.48
C ARG A 134 -9.62 7.72 -15.52
N ASP A 135 -8.89 6.62 -15.60
CA ASP A 135 -9.47 5.28 -15.57
C ASP A 135 -10.14 4.98 -14.22
N SER A 136 -11.03 3.99 -14.20
CA SER A 136 -11.64 3.48 -12.97
C SER A 136 -10.56 3.08 -11.96
N LEU A 137 -10.82 3.34 -10.67
CA LEU A 137 -9.96 2.84 -9.59
C LEU A 137 -10.01 1.32 -9.47
N VAL A 138 -11.18 0.74 -9.76
CA VAL A 138 -11.42 -0.70 -9.67
C VAL A 138 -10.64 -1.39 -10.78
N LEU A 139 -9.98 -2.49 -10.43
CA LEU A 139 -9.09 -3.28 -11.28
C LEU A 139 -7.78 -2.58 -11.64
N ASN A 140 -7.83 -1.36 -12.19
CA ASN A 140 -6.63 -0.70 -12.71
C ASN A 140 -5.63 -0.31 -11.61
N PHE A 141 -6.11 0.03 -10.41
CA PHE A 141 -5.26 0.57 -9.34
C PHE A 141 -5.48 -0.10 -7.98
N ASN A 142 -6.73 -0.21 -7.50
CA ASN A 142 -7.02 -0.68 -6.15
C ASN A 142 -6.73 -2.19 -6.02
N PRO A 143 -5.78 -2.59 -5.14
CA PRO A 143 -5.54 -3.99 -4.83
C PRO A 143 -6.33 -4.42 -3.57
N PHE A 144 -6.16 -5.68 -3.18
CA PHE A 144 -6.64 -6.16 -1.87
C PHE A 144 -5.61 -7.04 -1.14
N MET A 145 -5.77 -7.13 0.17
CA MET A 145 -5.05 -8.06 1.05
C MET A 145 -6.01 -8.73 2.03
N SER A 146 -6.16 -10.05 1.93
CA SER A 146 -6.97 -10.86 2.84
C SER A 146 -6.23 -11.15 4.13
N PHE A 147 -6.95 -11.11 5.25
CA PHE A 147 -6.44 -11.55 6.54
C PHE A 147 -6.39 -13.09 6.60
N ASN A 148 -5.43 -13.64 7.34
CA ASN A 148 -5.57 -15.00 7.86
C ASN A 148 -6.80 -15.09 8.78
N PRO A 149 -7.48 -16.25 8.88
CA PRO A 149 -8.54 -16.45 9.88
C PRO A 149 -8.00 -16.27 11.31
N ASP A 150 -8.88 -15.94 12.25
CA ASP A 150 -8.52 -16.05 13.67
C ASP A 150 -8.21 -17.53 13.97
N PRO A 151 -7.07 -17.84 14.62
CA PRO A 151 -6.73 -19.23 14.99
C PRO A 151 -7.81 -19.92 15.83
N LYS A 152 -8.63 -19.16 16.55
CA LYS A 152 -9.78 -19.67 17.33
C LYS A 152 -11.03 -19.59 16.46
N GLN A 153 -11.56 -20.74 16.06
CA GLN A 153 -12.65 -20.83 15.09
C GLN A 153 -13.88 -19.98 15.49
N GLU A 154 -14.23 -19.96 16.76
CA GLU A 154 -15.36 -19.22 17.32
C GLU A 154 -15.25 -17.70 17.20
N TYR A 155 -14.03 -17.15 17.05
CA TYR A 155 -13.79 -15.72 16.83
C TYR A 155 -13.97 -15.30 15.38
N ASN A 156 -14.11 -16.26 14.45
CA ASN A 156 -14.46 -15.99 13.06
C ASN A 156 -15.96 -15.74 12.85
N ASN A 157 -16.78 -15.69 13.91
CA ASN A 157 -18.14 -15.18 13.78
C ASN A 157 -18.13 -13.74 13.24
N PRO A 158 -18.87 -13.40 12.16
CA PRO A 158 -18.78 -12.09 11.51
C PRO A 158 -19.04 -10.90 12.43
N LEU A 159 -19.98 -11.02 13.37
CA LEU A 159 -20.28 -9.94 14.31
C LEU A 159 -19.13 -9.74 15.31
N VAL A 160 -18.61 -10.83 15.89
CA VAL A 160 -17.47 -10.78 16.82
C VAL A 160 -16.23 -10.25 16.09
N ARG A 161 -15.95 -10.78 14.90
CA ARG A 161 -14.76 -10.45 14.12
C ARG A 161 -14.78 -9.01 13.62
N SER A 162 -15.89 -8.55 13.04
CA SER A 162 -16.04 -7.15 12.60
C SER A 162 -15.92 -6.17 13.76
N THR A 163 -16.53 -6.48 14.92
CA THR A 163 -16.41 -5.64 16.12
C THR A 163 -14.96 -5.53 16.57
N ASN A 164 -14.25 -6.66 16.70
CA ASN A 164 -12.85 -6.67 17.10
C ASN A 164 -11.97 -5.92 16.09
N MET A 165 -12.17 -6.12 14.78
CA MET A 165 -11.42 -5.41 13.74
C MET A 165 -11.66 -3.91 13.77
N VAL A 166 -12.91 -3.46 13.96
CA VAL A 166 -13.23 -2.03 14.11
C VAL A 166 -12.54 -1.45 15.34
N CYS A 167 -12.65 -2.10 16.50
CA CYS A 167 -12.04 -1.61 17.73
C CYS A 167 -10.51 -1.58 17.64
N SER A 168 -9.88 -2.61 17.07
CA SER A 168 -8.43 -2.65 16.85
C SER A 168 -7.97 -1.62 15.82
N ALA A 169 -8.76 -1.32 14.78
CA ALA A 169 -8.48 -0.24 13.85
C ALA A 169 -8.51 1.14 14.53
N VAL A 170 -9.49 1.38 15.43
CA VAL A 170 -9.55 2.60 16.24
C VAL A 170 -8.37 2.67 17.21
N ARG A 171 -7.99 1.57 17.86
CA ARG A 171 -6.78 1.47 18.70
C ARG A 171 -5.52 1.81 17.91
N PHE A 172 -5.38 1.31 16.68
CA PHE A 172 -4.28 1.66 15.78
C PHE A 172 -4.24 3.17 15.53
N MET A 173 -5.37 3.75 15.11
CA MET A 173 -5.47 5.19 14.85
C MET A 173 -5.06 6.01 16.07
N LYS A 174 -5.56 5.65 17.26
CA LYS A 174 -5.22 6.33 18.51
C LYS A 174 -3.74 6.18 18.87
N THR A 175 -3.18 4.99 18.72
CA THR A 175 -1.74 4.72 18.92
C THR A 175 -0.87 5.54 17.97
N LEU A 176 -1.25 5.64 16.69
CA LEU A 176 -0.57 6.48 15.69
C LEU A 176 -0.66 7.97 16.06
N ARG A 177 -1.86 8.50 16.30
CA ARG A 177 -2.09 9.93 16.61
C ARG A 177 -1.45 10.36 17.92
N ALA A 178 -1.36 9.45 18.90
CA ALA A 178 -0.66 9.71 20.16
C ALA A 178 0.88 9.72 20.00
N GLY A 179 1.42 9.38 18.83
CA GLY A 179 2.86 9.22 18.61
C GLY A 179 3.46 8.03 19.35
N LEU A 180 2.63 7.02 19.66
CA LEU A 180 2.98 5.85 20.47
C LEU A 180 3.08 4.56 19.64
N LEU A 181 2.79 4.60 18.34
CA LEU A 181 3.12 3.51 17.41
C LEU A 181 4.64 3.39 17.33
N GLU A 182 5.17 2.18 17.35
CA GLU A 182 6.61 1.99 17.13
C GLU A 182 6.98 2.49 15.74
N PRO A 183 8.07 3.27 15.60
CA PRO A 183 8.53 3.73 14.30
C PRO A 183 8.71 2.55 13.34
N GLU A 184 8.38 2.76 12.07
CA GLU A 184 8.64 1.76 11.05
C GLU A 184 10.15 1.68 10.79
N VAL A 185 10.73 0.49 10.98
CA VAL A 185 12.17 0.27 10.86
C VAL A 185 12.42 -1.08 10.22
N PHE A 186 13.22 -1.10 9.16
CA PHE A 186 13.75 -2.33 8.61
C PHE A 186 15.04 -2.73 9.35
N HIS A 187 15.05 -3.91 9.95
CA HIS A 187 16.15 -4.41 10.77
C HIS A 187 16.91 -5.52 10.04
N LEU A 188 18.19 -5.31 9.70
CA LEU A 188 19.03 -6.39 9.16
C LEU A 188 19.33 -7.45 10.23
N ASN A 189 19.41 -7.03 11.49
CA ASN A 189 19.56 -7.92 12.65
C ASN A 189 18.66 -7.45 13.80
N PRO A 190 17.40 -7.92 13.86
CA PRO A 190 16.45 -7.55 14.91
C PRO A 190 16.97 -7.84 16.32
N ALA A 191 17.70 -8.95 16.52
CA ALA A 191 18.22 -9.32 17.84
C ALA A 191 19.20 -8.30 18.44
N LYS A 192 19.80 -7.44 17.61
CA LYS A 192 20.67 -6.33 18.08
C LYS A 192 19.95 -4.98 18.09
N SER A 193 19.11 -4.73 17.08
CA SER A 193 18.58 -3.39 16.80
C SER A 193 17.13 -3.17 17.22
N ASP A 194 16.34 -4.24 17.36
CA ASP A 194 14.96 -4.18 17.86
C ASP A 194 14.91 -4.65 19.32
N THR A 195 15.59 -3.92 20.21
CA THR A 195 15.71 -4.27 21.62
C THR A 195 15.26 -3.13 22.53
N ALA A 196 14.77 -3.46 23.72
CA ALA A 196 14.43 -2.46 24.73
C ALA A 196 15.62 -1.56 25.09
N THR A 197 16.83 -2.12 25.13
CA THR A 197 18.08 -1.39 25.38
C THR A 197 18.33 -0.33 24.30
N PHE A 198 18.25 -0.71 23.03
CA PHE A 198 18.41 0.23 21.92
C PHE A 198 17.31 1.31 21.94
N LYS A 199 16.04 0.91 22.10
CA LYS A 199 14.89 1.82 22.18
C LYS A 199 15.02 2.84 23.33
N ASN A 200 15.52 2.41 24.50
CA ASN A 200 15.74 3.29 25.65
C ASN A 200 16.92 4.25 25.46
N PHE A 201 17.90 3.90 24.64
CA PHE A 201 18.98 4.81 24.26
C PHE A 201 18.52 5.79 23.18
N ILE A 202 17.99 5.28 22.06
CA ILE A 202 17.73 6.07 20.86
C ILE A 202 16.71 7.18 21.09
N ARG A 203 15.73 6.97 21.98
CA ARG A 203 14.72 7.98 22.34
C ARG A 203 15.29 9.32 22.84
N TRP A 204 16.53 9.33 23.32
CA TRP A 204 17.21 10.54 23.81
C TRP A 204 18.07 11.22 22.73
N VAL A 205 18.35 10.52 21.63
CA VAL A 205 19.05 11.11 20.48
C VAL A 205 18.09 12.09 19.80
N PRO A 206 18.50 13.35 19.53
CA PRO A 206 17.63 14.30 18.85
C PRO A 206 17.15 13.77 17.50
N SER A 207 15.90 14.05 17.11
CA SER A 207 15.33 13.60 15.82
C SER A 207 16.12 14.01 14.58
N SER A 208 16.95 15.05 14.67
CA SER A 208 17.87 15.49 13.62
C SER A 208 19.09 14.58 13.44
N LEU A 209 19.35 13.68 14.39
CA LEU A 209 20.48 12.73 14.38
C LEU A 209 20.05 11.27 14.59
N SER A 210 18.80 11.02 14.93
CA SER A 210 18.29 9.70 15.31
C SER A 210 18.50 8.62 14.24
N TRP A 211 18.40 8.96 12.94
CA TRP A 211 18.63 8.00 11.87
C TRP A 211 20.06 7.44 11.90
N TYR A 212 21.07 8.26 12.17
CA TYR A 212 22.46 7.79 12.28
C TYR A 212 22.64 6.81 13.45
N GLY A 213 21.91 7.01 14.55
CA GLY A 213 21.88 6.06 15.67
C GLY A 213 21.34 4.69 15.27
N ALA A 214 20.27 4.64 14.49
CA ALA A 214 19.74 3.39 13.94
C ALA A 214 20.68 2.76 12.90
N TYR A 215 21.27 3.58 12.03
CA TYR A 215 22.19 3.13 10.99
C TYR A 215 23.42 2.41 11.59
N MET A 216 23.97 2.89 12.71
CA MET A 216 25.10 2.25 13.41
C MET A 216 24.82 0.82 13.88
N VAL A 217 23.55 0.44 14.05
CA VAL A 217 23.13 -0.92 14.43
C VAL A 217 22.47 -1.68 13.28
N ASN A 218 22.71 -1.24 12.04
CA ASN A 218 22.15 -1.84 10.82
C ASN A 218 20.60 -1.86 10.81
N ALA A 219 19.99 -0.80 11.34
CA ALA A 219 18.56 -0.55 11.28
C ALA A 219 18.28 0.68 10.41
N TYR A 220 17.26 0.56 9.57
CA TYR A 220 16.90 1.56 8.55
C TYR A 220 15.48 2.03 8.82
N PRO A 221 15.31 3.15 9.56
CA PRO A 221 14.01 3.78 9.72
C PRO A 221 13.39 4.13 8.37
N LEU A 222 12.07 3.95 8.26
CA LEU A 222 11.32 4.21 7.05
C LEU A 222 10.50 5.50 7.16
N ASP A 223 10.16 6.07 6.01
CA ASP A 223 9.26 7.21 5.89
C ASP A 223 7.85 6.83 6.34
N MET A 224 7.26 7.68 7.17
CA MET A 224 5.90 7.50 7.69
C MET A 224 4.98 8.67 7.30
N SER A 225 5.37 9.50 6.33
CA SER A 225 4.61 10.70 5.93
C SER A 225 3.24 10.38 5.34
N GLN A 226 3.01 9.15 4.89
CA GLN A 226 1.74 8.70 4.30
C GLN A 226 0.76 8.15 5.34
N TYR A 227 1.21 7.79 6.54
CA TYR A 227 0.42 6.99 7.50
C TYR A 227 -0.85 7.69 7.98
N PHE A 228 -0.85 9.03 8.04
CA PHE A 228 -2.03 9.78 8.47
C PHE A 228 -3.23 9.58 7.53
N ARG A 229 -2.98 9.27 6.25
CA ARG A 229 -4.04 9.04 5.25
C ARG A 229 -4.74 7.69 5.37
N LEU A 230 -4.30 6.82 6.29
CA LEU A 230 -5.09 5.63 6.63
C LEU A 230 -6.50 6.03 7.09
N PHE A 231 -6.61 7.04 7.96
CA PHE A 231 -7.87 7.38 8.61
C PHE A 231 -8.45 8.71 8.11
N ASN A 232 -9.78 8.81 8.19
CA ASN A 232 -10.55 10.01 7.85
C ASN A 232 -10.26 10.57 6.45
N SER A 233 -9.84 9.71 5.53
CA SER A 233 -9.31 10.11 4.24
C SER A 233 -10.07 9.44 3.09
N THR A 234 -10.14 10.14 1.97
CA THR A 234 -10.76 9.66 0.73
C THR A 234 -10.13 10.37 -0.46
N ARG A 235 -10.20 9.75 -1.64
CA ARG A 235 -9.94 10.40 -2.93
C ARG A 235 -11.23 11.04 -3.43
N ILE A 236 -11.21 12.34 -3.70
CA ILE A 236 -12.35 13.09 -4.25
C ILE A 236 -12.14 13.20 -5.76
N PRO A 237 -13.10 12.75 -6.60
CA PRO A 237 -13.02 12.92 -8.04
C PRO A 237 -13.14 14.42 -8.41
N LYS A 238 -12.28 14.86 -9.32
CA LYS A 238 -12.26 16.22 -9.86
C LYS A 238 -11.93 16.15 -11.34
N GLN A 239 -12.34 17.15 -12.12
CA GLN A 239 -12.01 17.22 -13.55
C GLN A 239 -10.49 17.30 -13.75
N GLY A 240 -9.95 16.42 -14.59
CA GLY A 240 -8.52 16.38 -14.96
C GLY A 240 -7.58 15.83 -13.87
N ARG A 241 -7.76 16.18 -12.60
CA ARG A 241 -6.93 15.68 -11.50
C ARG A 241 -7.67 15.65 -10.17
N ASP A 242 -7.75 14.45 -9.59
CA ASP A 242 -8.41 14.17 -8.31
C ASP A 242 -7.67 14.77 -7.10
N GLU A 243 -8.36 14.85 -5.97
CA GLU A 243 -7.85 15.42 -4.73
C GLU A 243 -7.83 14.38 -3.59
N LEU A 244 -6.78 14.36 -2.78
CA LEU A 244 -6.73 13.56 -1.55
C LEU A 244 -7.19 14.38 -0.35
N PHE A 245 -8.39 14.06 0.15
CA PHE A 245 -9.01 14.73 1.29
C PHE A 245 -8.75 13.98 2.60
N THR A 246 -8.59 14.73 3.70
CA THR A 246 -8.51 14.20 5.07
C THR A 246 -9.19 15.16 6.05
N ASP A 247 -10.05 14.66 6.93
CA ASP A 247 -10.63 15.43 8.04
C ASP A 247 -10.52 14.68 9.38
N GLU A 248 -9.44 14.94 10.12
CA GLU A 248 -9.13 14.26 11.39
C GLU A 248 -10.17 14.48 12.50
N LYS A 249 -11.11 15.42 12.33
CA LYS A 249 -12.20 15.66 13.29
C LYS A 249 -13.31 14.62 13.20
N GLY A 250 -13.39 13.85 12.11
CA GLY A 250 -14.39 12.79 11.97
C GLY A 250 -14.23 11.73 13.06
N ARG A 251 -15.33 11.34 13.70
CA ARG A 251 -15.39 10.38 14.82
C ARG A 251 -16.13 9.09 14.48
N HIS A 252 -16.76 9.04 13.32
CA HIS A 252 -17.68 7.99 12.90
C HIS A 252 -17.06 6.97 11.95
N LEU A 253 -17.63 5.77 11.98
CA LEU A 253 -17.41 4.71 11.00
C LEU A 253 -18.45 4.82 9.88
N LEU A 254 -18.04 4.55 8.65
CA LEU A 254 -18.96 4.27 7.54
C LEU A 254 -19.13 2.75 7.43
N VAL A 255 -20.37 2.27 7.39
CA VAL A 255 -20.69 0.85 7.17
C VAL A 255 -21.57 0.72 5.93
N LEU A 256 -21.17 -0.16 5.00
CA LEU A 256 -21.96 -0.55 3.84
C LEU A 256 -22.49 -1.97 4.03
N ARG A 257 -23.80 -2.15 3.81
CA ARG A 257 -24.45 -3.46 3.73
C ARG A 257 -25.57 -3.43 2.70
N LYS A 258 -25.55 -4.36 1.74
CA LYS A 258 -26.53 -4.43 0.63
C LYS A 258 -26.66 -3.12 -0.17
N GLY A 259 -25.56 -2.38 -0.29
CA GLY A 259 -25.52 -1.07 -0.95
C GLY A 259 -26.14 0.08 -0.16
N ASN A 260 -26.68 -0.17 1.03
CA ASN A 260 -27.13 0.86 1.97
C ASN A 260 -25.95 1.35 2.82
N MET A 261 -25.96 2.64 3.18
CA MET A 261 -24.88 3.28 3.94
C MET A 261 -25.36 3.68 5.33
N TYR A 262 -24.58 3.32 6.34
CA TYR A 262 -24.86 3.61 7.74
C TYR A 262 -23.66 4.29 8.38
N VAL A 263 -23.89 5.15 9.35
CA VAL A 263 -22.85 5.80 10.14
C VAL A 263 -23.18 5.78 11.62
N PHE A 264 -22.15 5.59 12.45
CA PHE A 264 -22.23 5.76 13.89
C PHE A 264 -20.84 6.13 14.44
N ASP A 265 -20.81 6.82 15.58
CA ASP A 265 -19.56 7.20 16.23
C ASP A 265 -18.81 5.99 16.78
N VAL A 266 -17.50 5.92 16.52
CA VAL A 266 -16.57 4.94 17.15
C VAL A 266 -15.54 5.62 18.06
N VAL A 267 -15.59 6.95 18.10
CA VAL A 267 -14.87 7.82 19.04
C VAL A 267 -15.89 8.78 19.66
N ASP A 268 -15.92 8.89 20.99
CA ASP A 268 -16.86 9.77 21.69
C ASP A 268 -16.46 11.26 21.63
N GLY A 269 -17.29 12.15 22.18
CA GLY A 269 -17.03 13.59 22.18
C GLY A 269 -15.79 14.01 22.97
N ASP A 270 -15.32 13.17 23.89
CA ASP A 270 -14.10 13.38 24.69
C ASP A 270 -12.85 12.80 24.01
N GLY A 271 -13.03 12.13 22.86
CA GLY A 271 -11.95 11.50 22.10
C GLY A 271 -11.60 10.10 22.58
N ASN A 272 -12.37 9.48 23.48
CA ASN A 272 -12.22 8.08 23.91
C ASN A 272 -12.82 7.13 22.87
N MET A 273 -12.42 5.87 22.91
CA MET A 273 -13.03 4.86 22.04
C MET A 273 -14.42 4.51 22.57
N VAL A 274 -15.42 4.45 21.69
CA VAL A 274 -16.76 3.93 22.04
C VAL A 274 -16.62 2.49 22.56
N LYS A 275 -17.41 2.12 23.59
CA LYS A 275 -17.21 0.82 24.23
C LYS A 275 -17.41 -0.32 23.22
N PRO A 276 -16.56 -1.37 23.24
CA PRO A 276 -16.66 -2.46 22.27
C PRO A 276 -18.04 -3.15 22.21
N VAL A 277 -18.74 -3.27 23.34
CA VAL A 277 -20.10 -3.82 23.41
C VAL A 277 -21.18 -2.92 22.79
N GLU A 278 -20.93 -1.61 22.71
CA GLU A 278 -21.80 -0.63 22.04
C GLU A 278 -21.56 -0.71 20.53
N VAL A 279 -20.30 -0.76 20.08
CA VAL A 279 -19.94 -1.04 18.67
C VAL A 279 -20.55 -2.36 18.21
N GLN A 280 -20.46 -3.42 19.02
CA GLN A 280 -21.10 -4.70 18.74
C GLN A 280 -22.61 -4.57 18.57
N ALA A 281 -23.28 -3.76 19.41
CA ALA A 281 -24.72 -3.54 19.32
C ALA A 281 -25.10 -2.82 18.02
N HIS A 282 -24.34 -1.80 17.63
CA HIS A 282 -24.55 -1.05 16.38
C HIS A 282 -24.33 -1.92 15.14
N LEU A 283 -23.25 -2.73 15.12
CA LEU A 283 -23.01 -3.66 14.02
C LEU A 283 -24.09 -4.75 13.95
N LYS A 284 -24.53 -5.29 15.10
CA LYS A 284 -25.65 -6.25 15.15
C LYS A 284 -26.94 -5.62 14.63
N TYR A 285 -27.21 -4.36 14.97
CA TYR A 285 -28.36 -3.60 14.48
C TYR A 285 -28.32 -3.51 12.94
N ILE A 286 -27.20 -3.08 12.35
CA ILE A 286 -27.03 -3.00 10.88
C ILE A 286 -27.14 -4.38 10.21
N MET A 287 -26.54 -5.42 10.78
CA MET A 287 -26.63 -6.79 10.27
C MET A 287 -28.06 -7.35 10.34
N SER A 288 -28.88 -6.86 11.27
CA SER A 288 -30.28 -7.28 11.44
C SER A 288 -31.27 -6.41 10.68
N ASP A 289 -30.79 -5.33 10.03
CA ASP A 289 -31.63 -4.41 9.26
C ASP A 289 -32.32 -5.16 8.10
N PRO A 290 -33.67 -5.13 8.02
CA PRO A 290 -34.43 -5.82 6.98
C PRO A 290 -34.49 -5.06 5.65
N THR A 291 -33.92 -3.85 5.58
CA THR A 291 -33.91 -3.03 4.35
C THR A 291 -33.36 -3.86 3.18
N PRO A 292 -34.08 -3.88 2.04
CA PRO A 292 -33.62 -4.61 0.85
C PRO A 292 -32.35 -3.99 0.27
N GLU A 293 -31.80 -4.66 -0.74
CA GLU A 293 -30.73 -4.08 -1.54
C GLU A 293 -31.16 -2.74 -2.13
N ALA A 294 -30.26 -1.75 -2.08
CA ALA A 294 -30.54 -0.43 -2.61
C ALA A 294 -30.84 -0.51 -4.11
N GLU A 295 -31.99 0.01 -4.55
CA GLU A 295 -32.37 0.05 -5.98
C GLU A 295 -31.33 0.82 -6.81
N PHE A 296 -30.70 1.84 -6.20
CA PHE A 296 -29.67 2.67 -6.80
C PHE A 296 -28.45 2.76 -5.86
N PRO A 297 -27.55 1.75 -5.86
CA PRO A 297 -26.43 1.72 -4.93
C PRO A 297 -25.39 2.78 -5.29
N LEU A 298 -25.23 3.81 -4.45
CA LEU A 298 -24.30 4.92 -4.74
C LEU A 298 -22.83 4.48 -4.82
N GLY A 299 -22.45 3.39 -4.13
CA GLY A 299 -21.07 2.88 -4.12
C GLY A 299 -20.50 2.65 -5.51
N VAL A 300 -21.33 2.19 -6.45
CA VAL A 300 -20.91 1.87 -7.82
C VAL A 300 -20.42 3.09 -8.60
N LEU A 301 -20.85 4.30 -8.22
CA LEU A 301 -20.36 5.53 -8.85
C LEU A 301 -18.86 5.74 -8.65
N THR A 302 -18.29 5.23 -7.55
CA THR A 302 -16.85 5.32 -7.28
C THR A 302 -16.01 4.40 -8.18
N SER A 303 -16.67 3.52 -8.96
CA SER A 303 -16.03 2.67 -9.97
C SER A 303 -16.03 3.26 -11.39
N GLU A 304 -16.61 4.44 -11.60
CA GLU A 304 -16.62 5.08 -12.91
C GLU A 304 -15.26 5.65 -13.32
N ASN A 305 -15.15 6.00 -14.60
CA ASN A 305 -14.15 6.94 -15.08
C ASN A 305 -14.15 8.20 -14.19
N ARG A 306 -12.97 8.73 -13.86
CA ARG A 306 -12.83 9.78 -12.84
C ARG A 306 -13.51 11.09 -13.22
N ASP A 307 -13.54 11.45 -14.51
CA ASP A 307 -14.21 12.68 -14.96
C ASP A 307 -15.74 12.51 -15.00
N VAL A 308 -16.22 11.31 -15.36
CA VAL A 308 -17.66 10.94 -15.25
C VAL A 308 -18.10 11.00 -13.80
N TRP A 309 -17.34 10.38 -12.90
CA TRP A 309 -17.64 10.40 -11.47
C TRP A 309 -17.57 11.83 -10.90
N ALA A 310 -16.58 12.63 -11.30
CA ALA A 310 -16.50 14.04 -10.88
C ALA A 310 -17.78 14.81 -11.22
N GLY A 311 -18.28 14.68 -12.45
CA GLY A 311 -19.53 15.34 -12.88
C GLY A 311 -20.77 14.82 -12.14
N LEU A 312 -20.87 13.51 -11.88
CA LEU A 312 -21.98 12.94 -11.11
C LEU A 312 -21.93 13.34 -9.63
N ARG A 313 -20.74 13.48 -9.05
CA ARG A 313 -20.55 13.93 -7.67
C ARG A 313 -20.97 15.39 -7.50
N GLU A 314 -20.68 16.26 -8.47
CA GLU A 314 -21.18 17.64 -8.49
C GLU A 314 -22.71 17.70 -8.54
N LYS A 315 -23.33 16.80 -9.33
CA LYS A 315 -24.80 16.68 -9.38
C LYS A 315 -25.40 16.16 -8.07
N LEU A 316 -24.72 15.24 -7.36
CA LEU A 316 -25.12 14.83 -6.01
C LEU A 316 -25.09 16.02 -5.04
N ILE A 317 -24.05 16.85 -5.09
CA ILE A 317 -23.95 18.07 -4.28
C ILE A 317 -25.08 19.04 -4.62
N ALA A 318 -25.34 19.29 -5.91
CA ALA A 318 -26.41 20.18 -6.36
C ALA A 318 -27.82 19.69 -5.97
N ALA A 319 -28.02 18.37 -5.86
CA ALA A 319 -29.26 17.76 -5.36
C ALA A 319 -29.43 17.88 -3.83
N GLY A 320 -28.45 18.46 -3.12
CA GLY A 320 -28.51 18.71 -1.68
C GLY A 320 -27.85 17.63 -0.82
N ASN A 321 -26.99 16.77 -1.39
CA ASN A 321 -26.33 15.68 -0.66
C ASN A 321 -24.94 16.05 -0.10
N ALA A 322 -24.62 17.34 -0.02
CA ALA A 322 -23.27 17.80 0.34
C ALA A 322 -22.84 17.35 1.75
N GLU A 323 -23.75 17.36 2.72
CA GLU A 323 -23.48 16.96 4.11
C GLU A 323 -23.28 15.45 4.24
N ASP A 324 -24.10 14.64 3.57
CA ASP A 324 -23.97 13.18 3.59
C ASP A 324 -22.73 12.72 2.84
N LEU A 325 -22.39 13.34 1.71
CA LEU A 325 -21.10 13.10 1.05
C LEU A 325 -19.92 13.45 1.95
N ARG A 326 -19.97 14.59 2.64
CA ARG A 326 -18.92 14.95 3.62
C ARG A 326 -18.82 13.91 4.73
N THR A 327 -19.95 13.39 5.20
CA THR A 327 -20.00 12.32 6.20
C THR A 327 -19.31 11.05 5.68
N VAL A 328 -19.57 10.63 4.44
CA VAL A 328 -18.87 9.51 3.79
C VAL A 328 -17.36 9.78 3.69
N ASP A 329 -16.98 10.97 3.19
CA ASP A 329 -15.59 11.35 2.97
C ASP A 329 -14.78 11.35 4.28
N SER A 330 -15.33 11.88 5.36
CA SER A 330 -14.64 12.12 6.63
C SER A 330 -14.69 10.95 7.60
N ALA A 331 -15.42 9.86 7.31
CA ALA A 331 -15.47 8.67 8.17
C ALA A 331 -14.06 8.10 8.41
N LEU A 332 -13.79 7.50 9.57
CA LEU A 332 -12.47 6.96 9.90
C LEU A 332 -11.96 6.01 8.82
N PHE A 333 -12.79 5.05 8.41
CA PHE A 333 -12.61 4.14 7.28
C PHE A 333 -13.98 3.57 6.90
N CYS A 334 -14.03 2.70 5.90
CA CYS A 334 -15.26 2.01 5.49
C CYS A 334 -15.24 0.54 5.94
N LEU A 335 -16.34 0.06 6.52
CA LEU A 335 -16.57 -1.37 6.79
C LEU A 335 -17.64 -1.88 5.82
N CYS A 336 -17.34 -2.91 5.05
CA CYS A 336 -18.30 -3.54 4.14
C CYS A 336 -18.72 -4.88 4.75
N LEU A 337 -20.01 -5.04 5.02
CA LEU A 337 -20.60 -6.29 5.51
C LEU A 337 -21.26 -7.00 4.34
N ASP A 338 -20.61 -8.05 3.85
CA ASP A 338 -21.13 -8.86 2.75
C ASP A 338 -21.96 -10.03 3.29
N ASP A 339 -23.15 -10.23 2.75
CA ASP A 339 -24.03 -11.35 3.10
C ASP A 339 -23.66 -12.63 2.33
N GLU A 340 -22.52 -12.62 1.61
CA GLU A 340 -22.02 -13.74 0.81
C GLU A 340 -21.11 -14.68 1.62
N THR A 341 -21.16 -15.98 1.29
CA THR A 341 -20.28 -17.01 1.84
C THR A 341 -19.24 -17.40 0.79
N MET A 342 -17.97 -17.33 1.18
CA MET A 342 -16.86 -17.61 0.26
C MET A 342 -16.76 -19.10 -0.05
N LYS A 343 -16.40 -19.42 -1.31
CA LYS A 343 -16.38 -20.81 -1.81
C LYS A 343 -14.96 -21.36 -1.90
N ASP A 344 -14.07 -20.59 -2.51
CA ASP A 344 -12.68 -20.92 -2.78
C ASP A 344 -11.85 -19.62 -2.89
N HIS A 345 -10.54 -19.74 -3.13
CA HIS A 345 -9.64 -18.59 -3.26
C HIS A 345 -9.94 -17.71 -4.48
N ILE A 346 -10.57 -18.25 -5.53
CA ILE A 346 -10.98 -17.50 -6.71
C ILE A 346 -12.13 -16.57 -6.34
N HIS A 347 -13.17 -17.13 -5.71
CA HIS A 347 -14.32 -16.38 -5.23
C HIS A 347 -13.92 -15.31 -4.22
N ILE A 348 -13.05 -15.64 -3.26
CA ILE A 348 -12.47 -14.65 -2.32
C ILE A 348 -11.81 -13.53 -3.10
N SER A 349 -10.95 -13.84 -4.08
CA SER A 349 -10.22 -12.81 -4.81
C SER A 349 -11.13 -11.86 -5.58
N HIS A 350 -12.15 -12.38 -6.27
CA HIS A 350 -13.15 -11.53 -6.94
C HIS A 350 -13.91 -10.64 -5.94
N ASN A 351 -14.37 -11.22 -4.82
CA ASN A 351 -15.13 -10.45 -3.82
C ASN A 351 -14.30 -9.34 -3.15
N MET A 352 -13.04 -9.63 -2.81
CA MET A 352 -12.17 -8.67 -2.12
C MET A 352 -11.55 -7.63 -3.06
N LEU A 353 -11.34 -7.97 -4.33
CA LEU A 353 -10.80 -7.04 -5.33
C LEU A 353 -11.87 -6.05 -5.82
N HIS A 354 -13.06 -6.54 -6.16
CA HIS A 354 -14.11 -5.71 -6.74
C HIS A 354 -15.51 -5.98 -6.17
N GLY A 355 -15.85 -7.19 -5.74
CA GLY A 355 -17.23 -7.49 -5.32
C GLY A 355 -18.24 -7.27 -6.46
N ASP A 356 -19.48 -6.94 -6.12
CA ASP A 356 -20.57 -6.71 -7.10
C ASP A 356 -20.72 -5.24 -7.54
N GLY A 357 -19.87 -4.35 -7.01
CA GLY A 357 -19.92 -2.91 -7.26
C GLY A 357 -20.85 -2.13 -6.33
N CYS A 358 -21.75 -2.81 -5.61
CA CYS A 358 -22.81 -2.18 -4.84
C CYS A 358 -22.39 -1.90 -3.39
N ASN A 359 -21.57 -2.78 -2.81
CA ASN A 359 -21.25 -2.76 -1.38
C ASN A 359 -19.83 -2.28 -1.05
N ARG A 360 -19.30 -1.33 -1.84
CA ARG A 360 -17.95 -0.75 -1.68
C ARG A 360 -17.98 0.77 -1.91
N TRP A 361 -17.06 1.49 -1.25
CA TRP A 361 -16.73 2.88 -1.58
C TRP A 361 -15.25 2.95 -1.96
N TYR A 362 -14.94 2.75 -3.24
CA TYR A 362 -13.56 2.53 -3.73
C TYR A 362 -12.65 3.75 -3.59
N ASP A 363 -13.24 4.93 -3.42
CA ASP A 363 -12.52 6.18 -3.16
C ASP A 363 -11.95 6.26 -1.73
N LYS A 364 -12.46 5.44 -0.79
CA LYS A 364 -12.00 5.49 0.61
C LYS A 364 -10.54 5.07 0.69
N SER A 365 -9.78 5.69 1.60
CA SER A 365 -8.38 5.28 1.88
C SER A 365 -8.23 3.76 1.96
N PHE A 366 -9.12 3.12 2.72
CA PHE A 366 -9.36 1.69 2.68
C PHE A 366 -10.76 1.31 3.16
N SER A 367 -11.17 0.10 2.75
CA SER A 367 -12.33 -0.61 3.28
C SER A 367 -11.88 -1.92 3.94
N ILE A 368 -12.36 -2.19 5.15
CA ILE A 368 -12.36 -3.55 5.70
C ILE A 368 -13.61 -4.25 5.17
N ILE A 369 -13.42 -5.39 4.54
CA ILE A 369 -14.52 -6.24 4.07
C ILE A 369 -14.67 -7.39 5.06
N MET A 370 -15.91 -7.71 5.44
CA MET A 370 -16.26 -8.84 6.29
C MET A 370 -17.40 -9.63 5.65
N THR A 371 -17.18 -10.90 5.35
CA THR A 371 -18.17 -11.78 4.73
C THR A 371 -19.03 -12.49 5.79
N LYS A 372 -20.10 -13.15 5.34
CA LYS A 372 -21.03 -13.88 6.20
C LYS A 372 -20.40 -15.09 6.91
N ASP A 373 -19.37 -15.67 6.32
CA ASP A 373 -18.54 -16.72 6.91
C ASP A 373 -17.32 -16.18 7.67
N GLY A 374 -17.24 -14.86 7.83
CA GLY A 374 -16.23 -14.20 8.65
C GLY A 374 -14.88 -14.06 7.99
N GLN A 375 -14.76 -14.27 6.67
CA GLN A 375 -13.55 -13.91 5.94
C GLN A 375 -13.40 -12.40 5.90
N ALA A 376 -12.15 -11.93 5.98
CA ALA A 376 -11.87 -10.52 6.06
C ALA A 376 -10.73 -10.10 5.14
N ALA A 377 -10.83 -8.91 4.58
CA ALA A 377 -9.78 -8.33 3.75
C ALA A 377 -9.75 -6.80 3.85
N ILE A 378 -8.67 -6.21 3.36
CA ILE A 378 -8.54 -4.78 3.12
C ILE A 378 -8.53 -4.56 1.61
N ASN A 379 -9.47 -3.78 1.10
CA ASN A 379 -9.40 -3.16 -0.24
C ASN A 379 -9.00 -1.70 -0.05
N PHE A 380 -8.02 -1.18 -0.80
CA PHE A 380 -7.49 0.16 -0.55
C PHE A 380 -7.24 0.97 -1.82
N GLU A 381 -7.44 2.29 -1.72
CA GLU A 381 -7.17 3.23 -2.80
C GLU A 381 -5.65 3.43 -2.94
N HIS A 382 -5.11 3.33 -4.16
CA HIS A 382 -3.67 3.25 -4.36
C HIS A 382 -2.97 4.63 -4.44
N ALA A 383 -3.66 5.71 -4.81
CA ALA A 383 -2.99 7.00 -5.06
C ALA A 383 -2.38 7.61 -3.80
N TRP A 384 -2.98 7.40 -2.62
CA TRP A 384 -2.53 8.06 -1.39
C TRP A 384 -1.23 7.52 -0.79
N GLY A 385 -0.78 6.31 -1.16
CA GLY A 385 0.43 5.72 -0.59
C GLY A 385 0.88 4.42 -1.24
N ASP A 386 2.00 3.87 -0.75
CA ASP A 386 2.71 2.73 -1.39
C ASP A 386 2.41 1.36 -0.74
N GLY A 387 1.33 1.24 0.02
CA GLY A 387 0.93 -0.01 0.68
C GLY A 387 1.69 -0.36 1.98
N VAL A 388 2.86 0.21 2.26
CA VAL A 388 3.63 -0.04 3.51
C VAL A 388 2.80 0.29 4.76
N ALA A 389 2.11 1.44 4.75
CA ALA A 389 1.23 1.84 5.84
C ALA A 389 0.04 0.87 6.02
N VAL A 390 -0.51 0.34 4.91
CA VAL A 390 -1.62 -0.62 4.93
C VAL A 390 -1.15 -1.97 5.48
N LEU A 391 0.02 -2.45 5.06
CA LEU A 391 0.60 -3.69 5.57
C LEU A 391 0.90 -3.58 7.08
N ARG A 392 1.45 -2.45 7.54
CA ARG A 392 1.66 -2.20 8.97
C ARG A 392 0.34 -2.22 9.73
N PHE A 393 -0.68 -1.53 9.22
CA PHE A 393 -2.02 -1.53 9.80
C PHE A 393 -2.59 -2.95 9.89
N GLN A 394 -2.54 -3.74 8.81
CA GLN A 394 -3.05 -5.10 8.77
C GLN A 394 -2.35 -6.00 9.80
N ASN A 395 -1.02 -5.94 9.88
CA ASN A 395 -0.23 -6.74 10.81
C ASN A 395 -0.60 -6.46 12.27
N GLU A 396 -0.70 -5.18 12.63
CA GLU A 396 -1.00 -4.74 13.99
C GLU A 396 -2.46 -5.04 14.36
N VAL A 397 -3.42 -4.83 13.45
CA VAL A 397 -4.83 -5.17 13.66
C VAL A 397 -5.02 -6.69 13.78
N PHE A 398 -4.39 -7.48 12.92
CA PHE A 398 -4.46 -8.94 13.02
C PHE A 398 -3.89 -9.45 14.35
N LYS A 399 -2.72 -8.95 14.74
CA LYS A 399 -2.11 -9.28 16.03
C LYS A 399 -3.01 -8.89 17.21
N ASP A 400 -3.52 -7.66 17.22
CA ASP A 400 -4.35 -7.17 18.32
C ASP A 400 -5.67 -7.93 18.46
N THR A 401 -6.32 -8.24 17.34
CA THR A 401 -7.60 -8.98 17.34
C THR A 401 -7.45 -10.43 17.77
N THR A 402 -6.34 -11.09 17.42
CA THR A 402 -6.10 -12.51 17.73
C THR A 402 -5.52 -12.73 19.14
N GLU A 403 -4.63 -11.83 19.58
CA GLU A 403 -3.99 -11.92 20.90
C GLU A 403 -4.83 -11.28 22.01
N ARG A 404 -5.51 -10.16 21.73
CA ARG A 404 -6.24 -9.34 22.71
C ARG A 404 -7.61 -8.88 22.18
N PRO A 405 -8.50 -9.81 21.79
CA PRO A 405 -9.85 -9.46 21.37
C PRO A 405 -10.59 -8.71 22.50
N LEU A 406 -11.36 -7.69 22.12
CA LEU A 406 -12.09 -6.82 23.05
C LEU A 406 -13.53 -7.27 23.28
N VAL A 407 -14.09 -8.04 22.34
CA VAL A 407 -15.32 -8.79 22.50
C VAL A 407 -15.06 -10.26 22.23
N HIS A 408 -15.82 -11.12 22.91
CA HIS A 408 -15.69 -12.56 22.84
C HIS A 408 -16.99 -13.18 22.31
N PRO A 409 -16.95 -14.42 21.80
CA PRO A 409 -18.15 -15.19 21.55
C PRO A 409 -19.02 -15.25 22.81
N GLY A 410 -20.29 -14.84 22.69
CA GLY A 410 -21.21 -14.73 23.83
C GLY A 410 -21.20 -13.39 24.57
N SER A 411 -20.35 -12.42 24.21
CA SER A 411 -20.48 -11.05 24.71
C SER A 411 -21.86 -10.47 24.38
N THR A 412 -22.52 -9.87 25.38
CA THR A 412 -23.86 -9.31 25.23
C THR A 412 -23.78 -7.87 24.70
N PRO A 413 -24.30 -7.59 23.48
CA PRO A 413 -24.35 -6.24 22.96
C PRO A 413 -25.35 -5.40 23.77
N ALA A 414 -24.99 -4.17 24.13
CA ALA A 414 -25.85 -3.29 24.92
C ALA A 414 -25.64 -1.81 24.53
N ALA A 415 -26.57 -1.25 23.75
CA ALA A 415 -26.67 0.17 23.43
C ALA A 415 -28.04 0.50 22.81
N ASP A 416 -28.48 1.75 22.90
CA ASP A 416 -29.61 2.26 22.11
C ASP A 416 -29.15 2.55 20.67
N SER A 417 -29.10 1.49 19.84
CA SER A 417 -28.60 1.59 18.47
C SER A 417 -29.54 2.34 17.52
N ALA A 418 -30.84 2.38 17.81
CA ALA A 418 -31.82 3.07 16.97
C ALA A 418 -31.60 4.59 16.94
N SER A 419 -31.14 5.16 18.06
CA SER A 419 -30.75 6.58 18.15
C SER A 419 -29.35 6.89 17.62
N ALA A 420 -28.43 5.91 17.68
CA ALA A 420 -27.00 6.12 17.45
C ALA A 420 -26.57 5.83 16.01
N VAL A 421 -27.25 4.89 15.33
CA VAL A 421 -26.96 4.51 13.94
C VAL A 421 -27.84 5.30 13.01
N ARG A 422 -27.23 6.09 12.13
CA ARG A 422 -27.93 6.84 11.08
C ARG A 422 -27.73 6.14 9.73
N GLN A 423 -28.83 5.72 9.11
CA GLN A 423 -28.82 5.37 7.68
C GLN A 423 -28.76 6.66 6.86
N LEU A 424 -27.86 6.73 5.88
CA LEU A 424 -27.75 7.87 4.98
C LEU A 424 -28.78 7.73 3.86
N ASP A 425 -29.53 8.80 3.60
CA ASP A 425 -30.53 8.87 2.54
C ASP A 425 -30.13 9.92 1.50
N PHE A 426 -29.88 9.49 0.27
CA PHE A 426 -29.40 10.35 -0.80
C PHE A 426 -30.54 10.75 -1.73
N LYS A 427 -30.66 12.06 -1.98
CA LYS A 427 -31.58 12.63 -2.95
C LYS A 427 -31.07 12.36 -4.37
N LEU A 428 -31.75 11.48 -5.09
CA LEU A 428 -31.39 11.08 -6.45
C LEU A 428 -32.37 11.63 -7.49
N THR A 429 -31.89 12.52 -8.35
CA THR A 429 -32.60 12.95 -9.55
C THR A 429 -32.65 11.82 -10.59
N SER A 430 -33.52 11.93 -11.60
CA SER A 430 -33.57 10.96 -12.71
C SER A 430 -32.22 10.80 -13.42
N GLU A 431 -31.45 11.89 -13.53
CA GLU A 431 -30.12 11.87 -14.11
C GLU A 431 -29.13 11.07 -13.27
N LEU A 432 -29.13 11.25 -11.94
CA LEU A 432 -28.29 10.48 -11.02
C LEU A 432 -28.66 9.00 -11.04
N LYS A 433 -29.96 8.67 -11.05
CA LYS A 433 -30.45 7.29 -11.18
C LYS A 433 -29.96 6.62 -12.45
N ASN A 434 -29.96 7.33 -13.57
CA ASN A 434 -29.42 6.84 -14.84
C ASN A 434 -27.90 6.70 -14.80
N GLY A 435 -27.19 7.65 -14.17
CA GLY A 435 -25.75 7.57 -13.92
C GLY A 435 -25.36 6.32 -13.13
N ILE A 436 -26.09 6.00 -12.06
CA ILE A 436 -25.88 4.79 -11.25
C ILE A 436 -26.10 3.52 -12.07
N LYS A 437 -27.19 3.45 -12.84
CA LYS A 437 -27.46 2.31 -13.74
C LYS A 437 -26.35 2.13 -14.77
N LYS A 438 -25.86 3.22 -15.36
CA LYS A 438 -24.78 3.20 -16.35
C LYS A 438 -23.45 2.77 -15.73
N ALA A 439 -23.13 3.29 -14.54
CA ALA A 439 -21.97 2.88 -13.75
C ALA A 439 -21.99 1.37 -13.44
N LYS A 440 -23.15 0.83 -13.05
CA LYS A 440 -23.30 -0.62 -12.84
C LYS A 440 -23.07 -1.43 -14.12
N GLN A 441 -23.62 -1.00 -15.26
CA GLN A 441 -23.38 -1.66 -16.54
C GLN A 441 -21.90 -1.63 -16.95
N ASN A 442 -21.23 -0.49 -16.75
CA ASN A 442 -19.81 -0.33 -17.05
C ASN A 442 -18.95 -1.21 -16.13
N PHE A 443 -19.27 -1.23 -14.84
CA PHE A 443 -18.64 -2.12 -13.86
C PHE A 443 -18.79 -3.59 -14.26
N ASP A 444 -20.01 -4.06 -14.51
CA ASP A 444 -20.30 -5.44 -14.89
C ASP A 444 -19.57 -5.86 -16.18
N SER A 445 -19.52 -4.95 -17.15
CA SER A 445 -18.76 -5.17 -18.40
C SER A 445 -17.25 -5.24 -18.18
N ALA A 446 -16.71 -4.51 -17.21
CA ALA A 446 -15.29 -4.55 -16.88
C ALA A 446 -14.94 -5.84 -16.11
N VAL A 447 -15.67 -6.16 -15.04
CA VAL A 447 -15.37 -7.31 -14.18
C VAL A 447 -15.64 -8.65 -14.87
N SER A 448 -16.62 -8.72 -15.79
CA SER A 448 -16.89 -9.95 -16.58
C SER A 448 -15.73 -10.38 -17.49
N LYS A 449 -14.77 -9.48 -17.74
CA LYS A 449 -13.56 -9.78 -18.53
C LYS A 449 -12.41 -10.28 -17.68
N LEU A 450 -12.48 -10.13 -16.36
CA LEU A 450 -11.42 -10.53 -15.44
C LEU A 450 -11.54 -12.00 -15.10
N THR A 451 -10.45 -12.75 -15.25
CA THR A 451 -10.32 -14.11 -14.70
C THR A 451 -9.26 -14.08 -13.61
N ILE A 452 -9.53 -14.71 -12.48
CA ILE A 452 -8.55 -14.91 -11.40
C ILE A 452 -8.40 -16.41 -11.17
N ASP A 453 -7.17 -16.87 -10.99
CA ASP A 453 -6.88 -18.23 -10.53
C ASP A 453 -5.73 -18.19 -9.52
N ALA A 454 -5.62 -19.22 -8.69
CA ALA A 454 -4.63 -19.30 -7.64
C ALA A 454 -3.98 -20.69 -7.57
N MET A 455 -2.73 -20.74 -7.13
CA MET A 455 -2.02 -22.00 -6.92
C MET A 455 -1.21 -21.99 -5.63
N GLU A 456 -1.02 -23.19 -5.09
CA GLU A 456 -0.11 -23.47 -3.98
C GLU A 456 0.90 -24.54 -4.40
N PHE A 457 2.18 -24.19 -4.42
CA PHE A 457 3.27 -25.13 -4.67
C PHE A 457 3.82 -25.66 -3.34
N LYS A 458 3.48 -26.91 -3.00
CA LYS A 458 3.74 -27.52 -1.68
C LYS A 458 5.02 -28.35 -1.57
N LYS A 459 5.81 -28.46 -2.65
CA LYS A 459 7.05 -29.24 -2.65
C LYS A 459 8.19 -28.56 -1.86
N GLY A 460 8.09 -27.25 -1.64
CA GLY A 460 8.99 -26.51 -0.77
C GLY A 460 8.87 -25.00 -0.96
N GLY A 461 9.56 -24.25 -0.11
CA GLY A 461 9.56 -22.78 -0.13
C GLY A 461 10.89 -22.17 0.29
N LYS A 462 10.81 -21.10 1.08
CA LYS A 462 11.91 -20.27 1.56
C LYS A 462 13.03 -21.07 2.22
N GLU A 463 12.71 -22.08 3.04
CA GLU A 463 13.74 -22.86 3.73
C GLU A 463 14.61 -23.65 2.75
N GLN A 464 13.98 -24.35 1.82
CA GLN A 464 14.66 -25.20 0.84
C GLN A 464 15.51 -24.37 -0.13
N LEU A 465 14.99 -23.23 -0.57
CA LEU A 465 15.71 -22.32 -1.47
C LEU A 465 16.93 -21.69 -0.77
N LYS A 466 16.79 -21.31 0.51
CA LYS A 466 17.91 -20.79 1.32
C LYS A 466 18.99 -21.85 1.60
N LYS A 467 18.63 -23.12 1.82
CA LYS A 467 19.61 -24.23 1.93
C LYS A 467 20.46 -24.35 0.67
N ASN A 468 19.86 -24.07 -0.49
CA ASN A 468 20.53 -24.02 -1.79
C ASN A 468 21.17 -22.65 -2.11
N LYS A 469 21.26 -21.71 -1.15
CA LYS A 469 21.85 -20.36 -1.35
C LYS A 469 21.21 -19.57 -2.50
N LEU A 470 19.92 -19.75 -2.72
CA LEU A 470 19.13 -19.00 -3.69
C LEU A 470 18.21 -18.01 -2.97
N SER A 471 18.01 -16.84 -3.58
CA SER A 471 16.98 -15.89 -3.17
C SER A 471 15.61 -16.49 -3.50
N PRO A 472 14.73 -16.69 -2.51
CA PRO A 472 13.39 -17.23 -2.74
C PRO A 472 12.58 -16.37 -3.71
N ASP A 473 12.73 -15.05 -3.59
CA ASP A 473 12.08 -14.08 -4.44
C ASP A 473 12.54 -14.17 -5.91
N ALA A 474 13.86 -14.29 -6.12
CA ALA A 474 14.41 -14.45 -7.48
C ALA A 474 13.96 -15.75 -8.15
N VAL A 475 13.74 -16.82 -7.38
CA VAL A 475 13.24 -18.11 -7.89
C VAL A 475 11.78 -18.01 -8.29
N ALA A 476 10.94 -17.31 -7.51
CA ALA A 476 9.56 -17.04 -7.90
C ALA A 476 9.50 -16.22 -9.20
N GLN A 477 10.29 -15.16 -9.29
CA GLN A 477 10.38 -14.33 -10.50
C GLN A 477 10.86 -15.13 -11.72
N LEU A 478 11.89 -15.97 -11.56
CA LEU A 478 12.36 -16.87 -12.61
C LEU A 478 11.25 -17.85 -13.04
N ALA A 479 10.49 -18.41 -12.10
CA ALA A 479 9.38 -19.30 -12.42
C ALA A 479 8.29 -18.60 -13.25
N PHE A 480 8.05 -17.31 -13.04
CA PHE A 480 7.15 -16.51 -13.89
C PHE A 480 7.71 -16.30 -15.29
N GLN A 481 9.01 -16.00 -15.42
CA GLN A 481 9.68 -15.89 -16.73
C GLN A 481 9.63 -17.21 -17.50
N MET A 482 9.92 -18.32 -16.83
CA MET A 482 9.83 -19.67 -17.39
C MET A 482 8.39 -20.03 -17.76
N GLY A 483 7.43 -19.76 -16.87
CA GLY A 483 6.02 -20.02 -17.11
C GLY A 483 5.49 -19.27 -18.33
N PHE A 484 5.85 -17.99 -18.48
CA PHE A 484 5.46 -17.19 -19.64
C PHE A 484 6.13 -17.69 -20.92
N LEU A 485 7.42 -18.06 -20.87
CA LEU A 485 8.11 -18.65 -22.02
C LEU A 485 7.47 -19.99 -22.44
N ARG A 486 7.08 -20.85 -21.48
CA ARG A 486 6.39 -22.12 -21.76
C ARG A 486 5.07 -21.90 -22.50
N GLN A 487 4.28 -20.93 -22.04
CA GLN A 487 2.95 -20.70 -22.58
C GLN A 487 2.96 -19.91 -23.90
N TYR A 488 3.80 -18.87 -24.01
CA TYR A 488 3.75 -17.90 -25.10
C TYR A 488 5.02 -17.84 -25.96
N GLY A 489 6.08 -18.56 -25.59
CA GLY A 489 7.31 -18.62 -26.40
C GLY A 489 8.09 -17.30 -26.46
N GLN A 490 7.85 -16.36 -25.53
CA GLN A 490 8.41 -15.01 -25.56
C GLN A 490 8.97 -14.57 -24.21
N THR A 491 9.80 -13.52 -24.23
CA THR A 491 10.22 -12.76 -23.04
C THR A 491 9.57 -11.38 -23.10
N VAL A 492 8.99 -10.92 -22.01
CA VAL A 492 8.15 -9.70 -21.99
C VAL A 492 8.54 -8.75 -20.87
N ALA A 493 8.13 -7.48 -21.01
CA ALA A 493 8.32 -6.48 -19.98
C ALA A 493 7.70 -6.94 -18.65
N THR A 494 8.55 -7.00 -17.63
CA THR A 494 8.20 -7.47 -16.30
C THR A 494 8.49 -6.38 -15.29
N TYR A 495 7.53 -6.17 -14.37
CA TYR A 495 7.60 -5.20 -13.29
C TYR A 495 7.54 -5.93 -11.95
N GLU A 496 8.42 -5.56 -11.03
CA GLU A 496 8.29 -5.90 -9.61
C GLU A 496 8.47 -4.64 -8.77
N SER A 497 7.59 -4.43 -7.79
CA SER A 497 7.62 -3.27 -6.90
C SER A 497 8.70 -3.40 -5.82
N CYS A 498 9.50 -2.36 -5.61
CA CYS A 498 10.47 -2.27 -4.52
C CYS A 498 10.27 -0.97 -3.73
N SER A 499 10.23 -1.03 -2.40
CA SER A 499 10.08 0.16 -1.57
C SER A 499 11.37 0.98 -1.50
N THR A 500 11.26 2.31 -1.63
CA THR A 500 12.34 3.26 -1.32
C THR A 500 12.06 4.05 -0.04
N ALA A 501 11.16 3.56 0.82
CA ALA A 501 10.75 4.24 2.04
C ALA A 501 11.89 4.43 3.06
N ALA A 502 13.06 3.81 2.90
CA ALA A 502 14.25 4.11 3.72
C ALA A 502 14.76 5.55 3.54
N PHE A 503 14.24 6.28 2.55
CA PHE A 503 14.56 7.68 2.26
C PHE A 503 13.38 8.62 2.55
N LYS A 504 13.69 9.89 2.80
CA LYS A 504 12.73 10.96 3.05
C LYS A 504 11.75 11.09 1.88
N HIS A 505 10.45 10.94 2.15
CA HIS A 505 9.40 10.88 1.13
C HIS A 505 9.72 9.89 0.00
N GLY A 506 10.39 8.78 0.34
CA GLY A 506 10.56 7.64 -0.56
C GLY A 506 9.19 7.09 -0.99
N ARG A 507 9.18 6.49 -2.19
CA ARG A 507 7.98 5.88 -2.79
C ARG A 507 8.30 4.41 -3.12
N THR A 508 8.19 4.06 -4.39
CA THR A 508 8.63 2.79 -4.96
C THR A 508 9.64 3.01 -6.07
N GLU A 509 10.46 2.01 -6.34
CA GLU A 509 11.27 1.84 -7.54
C GLU A 509 10.89 0.50 -8.20
N THR A 510 11.22 0.34 -9.48
CA THR A 510 10.97 -0.88 -10.24
C THR A 510 12.19 -1.78 -10.26
N ILE A 511 12.02 -3.03 -9.85
CA ILE A 511 12.92 -4.11 -10.21
C ILE A 511 12.47 -4.66 -11.58
N ARG A 512 13.42 -4.99 -12.45
CA ARG A 512 13.19 -5.58 -13.78
C ARG A 512 13.67 -7.04 -13.80
N PRO A 513 12.81 -8.02 -13.48
CA PRO A 513 13.20 -9.44 -13.34
C PRO A 513 13.44 -10.15 -14.69
N ALA A 514 12.91 -9.61 -15.79
CA ALA A 514 13.25 -10.02 -17.14
C ALA A 514 14.67 -9.54 -17.47
N THR A 515 15.64 -10.45 -17.41
CA THR A 515 17.06 -10.15 -17.55
C THR A 515 17.68 -11.14 -18.54
N VAL A 516 18.87 -10.87 -19.04
CA VAL A 516 19.59 -11.86 -19.88
C VAL A 516 19.85 -13.18 -19.16
N HIS A 517 20.01 -13.14 -17.83
CA HIS A 517 20.19 -14.35 -17.02
C HIS A 517 18.90 -15.17 -16.94
N THR A 518 17.77 -14.53 -16.64
CA THR A 518 16.47 -15.24 -16.58
C THR A 518 16.01 -15.71 -17.95
N LYS A 519 16.27 -14.96 -19.03
CA LYS A 519 16.02 -15.40 -20.42
C LYS A 519 16.84 -16.65 -20.76
N ARG A 520 18.16 -16.62 -20.52
CA ARG A 520 19.05 -17.77 -20.76
C ARG A 520 18.66 -18.99 -19.94
N CYS A 521 18.40 -18.81 -18.65
CA CYS A 521 17.99 -19.91 -17.78
C CYS A 521 16.64 -20.49 -18.21
N SER A 522 15.67 -19.64 -18.55
CA SER A 522 14.37 -20.09 -19.04
C SER A 522 14.50 -20.89 -20.33
N GLN A 523 15.30 -20.43 -21.30
CA GLN A 523 15.56 -21.18 -22.54
C GLN A 523 16.18 -22.56 -22.27
N ALA A 524 17.13 -22.64 -21.35
CA ALA A 524 17.78 -23.90 -20.97
C ALA A 524 16.79 -24.92 -20.37
N PHE A 525 15.88 -24.47 -19.51
CA PHE A 525 14.87 -25.34 -18.88
C PHE A 525 13.69 -25.68 -19.81
N VAL A 526 13.30 -24.77 -20.71
CA VAL A 526 12.04 -24.87 -21.47
C VAL A 526 12.26 -25.45 -22.87
N HIS A 527 13.28 -25.00 -23.60
CA HIS A 527 13.49 -25.38 -25.00
C HIS A 527 14.67 -26.32 -25.21
N GLN A 528 15.52 -26.49 -24.19
CA GLN A 528 16.71 -27.34 -24.27
C GLN A 528 16.79 -28.36 -23.11
N PRO A 529 15.68 -29.03 -22.73
CA PRO A 529 15.73 -30.06 -21.70
C PRO A 529 16.72 -31.16 -22.13
N GLY A 530 17.61 -31.54 -21.20
CA GLY A 530 18.66 -32.54 -21.45
C GLY A 530 19.93 -32.04 -22.14
N ALA A 531 19.95 -30.82 -22.68
CA ALA A 531 21.16 -30.25 -23.31
C ALA A 531 22.20 -29.72 -22.30
N HIS A 532 21.80 -29.58 -21.03
CA HIS A 532 22.63 -29.03 -19.96
C HIS A 532 22.69 -30.03 -18.79
N SER A 533 23.85 -30.14 -18.15
CA SER A 533 23.99 -30.91 -16.90
C SER A 533 23.25 -30.23 -15.75
N VAL A 534 22.97 -30.99 -14.70
CA VAL A 534 22.36 -30.47 -13.45
C VAL A 534 23.21 -29.35 -12.85
N GLU A 535 24.54 -29.47 -12.89
CA GLU A 535 25.48 -28.47 -12.39
C GLU A 535 25.41 -27.18 -13.21
N GLN A 536 25.30 -27.28 -14.54
CA GLN A 536 25.14 -26.12 -15.42
C GLN A 536 23.82 -25.40 -15.13
N LEU A 537 22.72 -26.13 -14.98
CA LEU A 537 21.40 -25.56 -14.65
C LEU A 537 21.42 -24.89 -13.27
N ARG A 538 22.01 -25.53 -12.25
CA ARG A 538 22.20 -24.92 -10.91
C ARG A 538 23.04 -23.65 -10.97
N SER A 539 24.09 -23.61 -11.80
CA SER A 539 24.89 -22.41 -12.01
C SER A 539 24.03 -21.27 -12.59
N MET A 540 23.17 -21.55 -13.57
CA MET A 540 22.26 -20.55 -14.14
C MET A 540 21.24 -20.05 -13.10
N LEU A 541 20.71 -20.93 -12.24
CA LEU A 541 19.84 -20.52 -11.13
C LEU A 541 20.54 -19.55 -10.16
N HIS A 542 21.81 -19.84 -9.83
CA HIS A 542 22.62 -18.96 -8.98
C HIS A 542 22.90 -17.61 -9.62
N GLU A 543 23.16 -17.56 -10.93
CA GLU A 543 23.34 -16.29 -11.65
C GLU A 543 22.06 -15.45 -11.65
N CYS A 544 20.91 -16.07 -11.92
CA CYS A 544 19.61 -15.40 -11.82
C CYS A 544 19.40 -14.83 -10.42
N SER A 545 19.61 -15.65 -9.38
CA SER A 545 19.48 -15.21 -7.99
C SER A 545 20.44 -14.09 -7.63
N LYS A 546 21.69 -14.14 -8.10
CA LYS A 546 22.71 -13.13 -7.81
C LYS A 546 22.35 -11.81 -8.45
N TYR A 547 21.99 -11.81 -9.73
CA TYR A 547 21.68 -10.60 -10.47
C TYR A 547 20.36 -9.97 -10.00
N HIS A 548 19.32 -10.77 -9.75
CA HIS A 548 18.09 -10.29 -9.14
C HIS A 548 18.35 -9.65 -7.77
N GLY A 549 19.14 -10.31 -6.92
CA GLY A 549 19.53 -9.76 -5.62
C GLY A 549 20.37 -8.48 -5.70
N GLN A 550 21.10 -8.25 -6.81
CA GLN A 550 21.75 -6.97 -7.10
C GLN A 550 20.70 -5.90 -7.46
N LEU A 551 19.79 -6.20 -8.39
CA LEU A 551 18.72 -5.28 -8.80
C LEU A 551 17.82 -4.88 -7.63
N THR A 552 17.45 -5.82 -6.75
CA THR A 552 16.67 -5.53 -5.53
C THR A 552 17.39 -4.54 -4.62
N LYS A 553 18.70 -4.71 -4.41
CA LYS A 553 19.50 -3.79 -3.59
C LYS A 553 19.63 -2.42 -4.24
N GLU A 554 19.86 -2.38 -5.55
CA GLU A 554 19.93 -1.13 -6.30
C GLU A 554 18.59 -0.38 -6.24
N ALA A 555 17.48 -1.04 -6.52
CA ALA A 555 16.14 -0.46 -6.47
C ALA A 555 15.81 0.08 -5.06
N ALA A 556 16.06 -0.69 -4.00
CA ALA A 556 15.84 -0.27 -2.62
C ALA A 556 16.69 0.96 -2.23
N MET A 557 17.84 1.15 -2.90
CA MET A 557 18.73 2.31 -2.72
C MET A 557 18.40 3.47 -3.68
N GLY A 558 17.28 3.43 -4.39
CA GLY A 558 16.88 4.44 -5.37
C GLY A 558 17.79 4.50 -6.59
N GLN A 559 18.42 3.37 -6.95
CA GLN A 559 19.35 3.24 -8.08
C GLN A 559 18.73 2.54 -9.30
N GLY A 560 17.44 2.24 -9.27
CA GLY A 560 16.72 1.84 -10.48
C GLY A 560 16.69 2.98 -11.51
N PHE A 561 16.27 2.66 -12.74
CA PHE A 561 16.22 3.65 -13.82
C PHE A 561 14.81 4.18 -14.07
N ASP A 562 13.77 3.40 -13.78
CA ASP A 562 12.39 3.71 -14.17
C ASP A 562 11.90 5.04 -13.58
N ARG A 563 12.07 5.25 -12.25
CA ARG A 563 11.66 6.52 -11.62
C ARG A 563 12.48 7.71 -12.10
N HIS A 564 13.77 7.53 -12.36
CA HIS A 564 14.62 8.60 -12.87
C HIS A 564 14.18 9.02 -14.28
N LEU A 565 14.02 8.07 -15.21
CA LEU A 565 13.57 8.38 -16.58
C LEU A 565 12.16 8.96 -16.61
N PHE A 566 11.26 8.47 -15.74
CA PHE A 566 9.93 9.05 -15.56
C PHE A 566 9.99 10.50 -15.07
N ALA A 567 10.81 10.81 -14.05
CA ALA A 567 10.92 12.16 -13.52
C ALA A 567 11.48 13.15 -14.57
N LEU A 568 12.43 12.71 -15.41
CA LEU A 568 12.94 13.53 -16.52
C LEU A 568 11.86 13.79 -17.59
N ARG A 569 11.07 12.76 -17.94
CA ARG A 569 9.92 12.90 -18.86
C ARG A 569 8.87 13.85 -18.30
N TYR A 570 8.54 13.70 -17.02
CA TYR A 570 7.59 14.55 -16.32
C TYR A 570 8.07 16.00 -16.31
N LEU A 571 9.37 16.23 -16.03
CA LEU A 571 9.97 17.56 -16.03
C LEU A 571 9.85 18.22 -17.41
N ALA A 572 10.25 17.52 -18.48
CA ALA A 572 10.13 18.03 -19.85
C ALA A 572 8.68 18.41 -20.18
N THR A 573 7.73 17.52 -19.86
CA THR A 573 6.30 17.74 -20.11
C THR A 573 5.76 18.94 -19.32
N SER A 574 6.12 19.06 -18.03
CA SER A 574 5.67 20.15 -17.16
C SER A 574 6.16 21.53 -17.60
N GLN A 575 7.24 21.57 -18.37
CA GLN A 575 7.81 22.78 -18.96
C GLN A 575 7.34 23.03 -20.40
N GLY A 576 6.43 22.19 -20.92
CA GLY A 576 5.94 22.31 -22.30
C GLY A 576 6.99 21.98 -23.36
N ARG A 577 8.06 21.24 -23.02
CA ARG A 577 9.06 20.81 -23.99
C ARG A 577 8.52 19.64 -24.82
N PRO A 578 8.83 19.57 -26.13
CA PRO A 578 8.63 18.36 -26.92
C PRO A 578 9.36 17.19 -26.27
N LEU A 579 8.77 15.99 -26.30
CA LEU A 579 9.42 14.81 -25.76
C LEU A 579 10.58 14.37 -26.66
N HIS A 580 11.75 14.14 -26.06
CA HIS A 580 12.88 13.50 -26.73
C HIS A 580 12.47 12.15 -27.34
N THR A 581 13.14 11.76 -28.43
CA THR A 581 12.87 10.51 -29.17
C THR A 581 12.99 9.24 -28.31
N LEU A 582 13.75 9.29 -27.21
CA LEU A 582 13.80 8.22 -26.20
C LEU A 582 12.40 7.84 -25.69
N TYR A 583 11.53 8.82 -25.46
CA TYR A 583 10.20 8.59 -24.91
C TYR A 583 9.16 8.23 -25.97
N THR A 584 9.47 8.45 -27.25
CA THR A 584 8.63 8.06 -28.39
C THR A 584 9.13 6.79 -29.08
N ASP A 585 10.27 6.25 -28.65
CA ASP A 585 10.81 4.97 -29.10
C ASP A 585 9.83 3.84 -28.74
N PRO A 586 9.42 2.99 -29.70
CA PRO A 586 8.62 1.80 -29.42
C PRO A 586 9.18 0.93 -28.28
N ALA A 587 10.51 0.88 -28.12
CA ALA A 587 11.15 0.13 -27.03
C ALA A 587 10.84 0.73 -25.64
N TYR A 588 10.75 2.06 -25.51
CA TYR A 588 10.36 2.71 -24.27
C TYR A 588 8.88 2.44 -23.95
N ALA A 589 8.01 2.50 -24.96
CA ALA A 589 6.60 2.11 -24.78
C ALA A 589 6.48 0.64 -24.35
N ALA A 590 7.23 -0.27 -24.99
CA ALA A 590 7.19 -1.70 -24.69
C ALA A 590 7.65 -2.04 -23.27
N ILE A 591 8.75 -1.44 -22.77
CA ILE A 591 9.24 -1.73 -21.42
C ILE A 591 8.31 -1.17 -20.32
N ASN A 592 7.51 -0.14 -20.63
CA ASN A 592 6.50 0.40 -19.72
C ASN A 592 5.12 -0.27 -19.88
N HIS A 593 4.94 -1.12 -20.88
CA HIS A 593 3.77 -1.97 -21.07
C HIS A 593 3.96 -3.32 -20.36
N ASN A 594 3.81 -3.29 -19.03
CA ASN A 594 4.18 -4.40 -18.15
C ASN A 594 3.19 -5.58 -18.24
N ILE A 595 3.45 -6.49 -19.18
CA ILE A 595 2.66 -7.73 -19.36
C ILE A 595 2.73 -8.60 -18.10
N LEU A 596 3.89 -8.71 -17.45
CA LEU A 596 4.01 -9.37 -16.15
C LEU A 596 4.18 -8.31 -15.05
N SER A 597 3.07 -7.92 -14.42
CA SER A 597 3.11 -7.04 -13.25
C SER A 597 3.06 -7.88 -11.98
N THR A 598 4.07 -7.79 -11.15
CA THR A 598 4.26 -8.66 -9.99
C THR A 598 4.41 -7.86 -8.69
N SER A 599 3.88 -8.38 -7.60
CA SER A 599 4.09 -7.83 -6.26
C SER A 599 4.08 -8.93 -5.22
N THR A 600 5.07 -8.90 -4.32
CA THR A 600 5.16 -9.82 -3.19
C THR A 600 4.57 -9.22 -1.93
N LEU A 601 3.83 -10.03 -1.18
CA LEU A 601 3.27 -9.65 0.12
C LEU A 601 3.39 -10.85 1.07
N THR A 602 4.49 -10.93 1.81
CA THR A 602 4.70 -11.99 2.80
C THR A 602 4.53 -11.42 4.21
N SER A 603 3.47 -11.83 4.89
CA SER A 603 3.21 -11.50 6.30
C SER A 603 2.42 -12.63 6.96
N PRO A 604 2.65 -12.92 8.27
CA PRO A 604 1.81 -13.87 9.00
C PRO A 604 0.34 -13.43 9.13
N ALA A 605 0.03 -12.15 8.88
CA ALA A 605 -1.34 -11.64 8.90
C ALA A 605 -2.07 -11.79 7.56
N VAL A 606 -1.33 -12.07 6.47
CA VAL A 606 -1.88 -12.10 5.10
C VAL A 606 -2.07 -13.55 4.68
N SER A 607 -3.27 -13.89 4.25
CA SER A 607 -3.59 -15.20 3.64
C SER A 607 -3.41 -15.18 2.14
N LEU A 608 -3.88 -14.11 1.50
CA LEU A 608 -3.93 -13.94 0.05
C LEU A 608 -3.88 -12.44 -0.26
N GLY A 609 -3.28 -12.06 -1.38
CA GLY A 609 -3.38 -10.71 -1.92
C GLY A 609 -3.58 -10.76 -3.42
N GLY A 610 -4.02 -9.67 -4.03
CA GLY A 610 -4.23 -9.64 -5.47
C GLY A 610 -4.56 -8.25 -6.01
N PHE A 611 -4.36 -8.13 -7.31
CA PHE A 611 -4.64 -6.95 -8.12
C PHE A 611 -4.91 -7.42 -9.57
N ALA A 612 -5.62 -6.61 -10.36
CA ALA A 612 -5.86 -6.95 -11.77
C ALA A 612 -4.62 -6.63 -12.63
N PRO A 613 -4.55 -7.08 -13.90
CA PRO A 613 -3.48 -6.68 -14.80
C PRO A 613 -3.46 -5.17 -15.03
N VAL A 614 -2.27 -4.60 -15.17
CA VAL A 614 -2.06 -3.17 -15.44
C VAL A 614 -2.13 -2.82 -16.93
N VAL A 615 -2.22 -3.83 -17.80
CA VAL A 615 -2.41 -3.71 -19.25
C VAL A 615 -3.41 -4.76 -19.76
N PRO A 616 -4.16 -4.50 -20.85
CA PRO A 616 -5.23 -5.39 -21.32
C PRO A 616 -4.82 -6.82 -21.70
N ASP A 617 -3.56 -7.04 -22.04
CA ASP A 617 -2.97 -8.35 -22.36
C ASP A 617 -1.92 -8.77 -21.32
N GLY A 618 -2.06 -8.29 -20.08
CA GLY A 618 -1.14 -8.61 -18.99
C GLY A 618 -1.68 -9.66 -18.01
N PHE A 619 -0.82 -9.96 -17.04
CA PHE A 619 -1.13 -10.64 -15.80
C PHE A 619 -0.86 -9.72 -14.60
N GLY A 620 -1.74 -9.76 -13.61
CA GLY A 620 -1.44 -9.27 -12.25
C GLY A 620 -1.06 -10.44 -11.37
N VAL A 621 0.18 -10.48 -10.88
CA VAL A 621 0.75 -11.63 -10.13
C VAL A 621 1.03 -11.22 -8.68
N GLY A 622 0.09 -11.54 -7.78
CA GLY A 622 0.32 -11.49 -6.34
C GLY A 622 0.95 -12.79 -5.87
N TYR A 623 2.09 -12.75 -5.17
CA TYR A 623 2.75 -13.98 -4.71
C TYR A 623 3.35 -13.86 -3.30
N GLY A 624 3.55 -15.02 -2.68
CA GLY A 624 4.20 -15.16 -1.36
C GLY A 624 5.08 -16.40 -1.32
N VAL A 625 6.28 -16.27 -0.76
CA VAL A 625 7.20 -17.40 -0.56
C VAL A 625 7.30 -17.71 0.93
N HIS A 626 6.51 -18.68 1.37
CA HIS A 626 6.43 -19.14 2.74
C HIS A 626 7.56 -20.12 3.05
N ASP A 627 7.70 -20.56 4.30
CA ASP A 627 8.77 -21.48 4.71
C ASP A 627 8.80 -22.76 3.87
N ASP A 628 7.64 -23.40 3.72
CA ASP A 628 7.52 -24.73 3.13
C ASP A 628 6.72 -24.76 1.81
N TRP A 629 6.19 -23.63 1.34
CA TRP A 629 5.39 -23.56 0.12
C TRP A 629 5.46 -22.18 -0.55
N ILE A 630 5.03 -22.11 -1.81
CA ILE A 630 4.93 -20.87 -2.59
C ILE A 630 3.48 -20.69 -3.06
N GLY A 631 2.90 -19.52 -2.80
CA GLY A 631 1.54 -19.17 -3.21
C GLY A 631 1.54 -18.13 -4.32
N CYS A 632 0.62 -18.27 -5.28
CA CYS A 632 0.37 -17.28 -6.31
C CYS A 632 -1.13 -17.07 -6.50
N ASN A 633 -1.52 -15.81 -6.62
CA ASN A 633 -2.85 -15.37 -7.02
C ASN A 633 -2.68 -14.52 -8.27
N VAL A 634 -3.17 -15.01 -9.40
CA VAL A 634 -2.92 -14.40 -10.69
C VAL A 634 -4.24 -13.99 -11.32
N SER A 635 -4.23 -12.82 -11.94
CA SER A 635 -5.36 -12.28 -12.68
C SER A 635 -5.01 -12.08 -14.14
N SER A 636 -5.98 -12.22 -15.04
CA SER A 636 -5.84 -11.93 -16.47
C SER A 636 -7.12 -11.35 -17.07
N TYR A 637 -6.96 -10.64 -18.18
CA TYR A 637 -8.04 -10.27 -19.09
C TYR A 637 -8.12 -11.28 -20.26
N PRO A 638 -9.13 -11.22 -21.15
CA PRO A 638 -9.40 -12.28 -22.13
C PRO A 638 -8.27 -12.55 -23.13
N ALA A 639 -7.33 -11.62 -23.30
CA ALA A 639 -6.15 -11.81 -24.14
C ALA A 639 -5.13 -12.80 -23.55
N ARG A 640 -5.29 -13.22 -22.29
CA ARG A 640 -4.39 -14.12 -21.58
C ARG A 640 -5.14 -15.20 -20.82
N ASN A 641 -4.53 -16.38 -20.71
CA ASN A 641 -5.11 -17.54 -20.02
C ASN A 641 -4.38 -17.78 -18.70
N VAL A 642 -5.00 -17.36 -17.59
CA VAL A 642 -4.42 -17.48 -16.25
C VAL A 642 -4.27 -18.91 -15.77
N HIS A 643 -5.20 -19.80 -16.12
CA HIS A 643 -5.16 -21.19 -15.66
C HIS A 643 -3.95 -21.93 -16.25
N GLU A 644 -3.77 -21.81 -17.57
CA GLU A 644 -2.62 -22.41 -18.26
C GLU A 644 -1.30 -21.73 -17.84
N PHE A 645 -1.30 -20.41 -17.58
CA PHE A 645 -0.13 -19.73 -17.04
C PHE A 645 0.30 -20.33 -15.70
N LEU A 646 -0.65 -20.53 -14.77
CA LEU A 646 -0.36 -21.14 -13.47
C LEU A 646 0.12 -22.58 -13.59
N GLN A 647 -0.44 -23.38 -14.50
CA GLN A 647 0.10 -24.72 -14.79
C GLN A 647 1.56 -24.66 -15.27
N CYS A 648 1.89 -23.69 -16.12
CA CYS A 648 3.25 -23.47 -16.60
C CYS A 648 4.20 -22.99 -15.49
N VAL A 649 3.74 -22.11 -14.59
CA VAL A 649 4.54 -21.67 -13.43
C VAL A 649 4.74 -22.84 -12.45
N HIS A 650 3.69 -23.62 -12.16
CA HIS A 650 3.79 -24.80 -11.31
C HIS A 650 4.82 -25.79 -11.86
N LYS A 651 4.74 -26.11 -13.16
CA LYS A 651 5.73 -26.96 -13.84
C LYS A 651 7.13 -26.38 -13.78
N SER A 652 7.27 -25.06 -13.94
CA SER A 652 8.56 -24.38 -13.82
C SER A 652 9.17 -24.52 -12.42
N LEU A 653 8.35 -24.39 -11.37
CA LEU A 653 8.78 -24.65 -9.99
C LEU A 653 9.15 -26.13 -9.78
N GLU A 654 8.38 -27.08 -10.31
CA GLU A 654 8.72 -28.50 -10.25
C GLU A 654 10.09 -28.80 -10.87
N ASP A 655 10.37 -28.22 -12.04
CA ASP A 655 11.62 -28.42 -12.76
C ASP A 655 12.80 -27.79 -12.00
N ILE A 656 12.65 -26.56 -11.50
CA ILE A 656 13.64 -25.90 -10.65
C ILE A 656 13.95 -26.78 -9.43
N PHE A 657 12.93 -27.23 -8.69
CA PHE A 657 13.13 -28.03 -7.50
C PHE A 657 13.72 -29.41 -7.82
N SER A 658 13.41 -30.01 -8.98
CA SER A 658 14.03 -31.27 -9.42
C SER A 658 15.52 -31.12 -9.67
N VAL A 659 15.94 -30.02 -10.32
CA VAL A 659 17.36 -29.68 -10.49
C VAL A 659 18.04 -29.40 -9.14
N LEU A 660 17.37 -28.74 -8.21
CA LEU A 660 17.90 -28.55 -6.84
C LEU A 660 18.06 -29.87 -6.09
N GLU A 661 17.23 -30.87 -6.36
CA GLU A 661 17.37 -32.24 -5.82
C GLU A 661 18.47 -33.07 -6.50
N GLY A 662 19.10 -32.56 -7.55
CA GLY A 662 20.17 -33.26 -8.27
C GLY A 662 19.67 -34.14 -9.40
N LYS A 663 18.39 -34.01 -9.79
CA LYS A 663 17.78 -34.81 -10.86
C LYS A 663 17.89 -34.07 -12.20
N PRO A 664 18.20 -34.79 -13.30
CA PRO A 664 18.18 -34.19 -14.63
C PRO A 664 16.76 -33.80 -15.05
N LEU A 665 16.65 -32.83 -15.96
CA LEU A 665 15.39 -32.51 -16.62
C LEU A 665 15.09 -33.58 -17.66
N SER A 666 13.87 -34.12 -17.62
CA SER A 666 13.32 -35.08 -18.59
C SER A 666 12.76 -34.39 -19.82
#